data_AF-A0A8B2ZK81-F1
#
_entry.id   AF-A0A8B2ZK81-F1
#
_cell.length_a   1.000
_cell.length_b   1.000
_cell.length_c   1.000
_cell.angle_alpha   90.00
_cell.angle_beta   90.00
_cell.angle_gamma   90.00
#
_symmetry.space_group_name_H-M   'P 1'
#
loop_
_entity.id
_entity.type
_entity.pdbx_description
1 polymer ?
#
loop_
_entity_poly.entity_id
_entity_poly.type
_entity_poly.pdbx_seq_one_letter_code
_entity_poly.pdbx_strand_id
1 'polypeptide(L)'
;MSCHLTLSTQHQTQPCRNINQIIILFSLSHELSIKINGERKDLDAHIAIINHGDIYEIENATHLVQLSIPIFYFYIEDTSFFQCYFDRHLLQSSDYIKRLLLQLLQQDSKNNIDQQVCPKIIQTLYKEAVVKLEDDYIPNMAVNYPLFANCLQFLEEHLSQPISLKDVATHSSISESYCSNLFNRYLNMNFKDYFTSLKLCHSIQLLMTSHLSINAISEISGFTSHTNFTNQFKNYLQFSPKQYRTYINQIDTMPQLNIGDYDHAAFLPLIEKFNFNDQLTTEITKIDIEHFDPKDHSKASKAFIRLDNFNELFHFTFNDYFDIDFSFLPEPVILINDIKDLTTNQINYHLLYRCFDKLFERHIGLAMTIKSKVDFKAVNQFILTFLQGHTDYQLNKKTVKLMLIFDSATMTIHDIHLCHLKIKNKNRDIKYGVTIDGLLHQHQTLDKTYDILRRLHFDYYLLDIENIETTSLLINKSKTYNRTTSHFDNYKQFIIDSGIESTRFVYDYLSLKCFKYTNNGVNPLQLADLVCHIIALLRYGGGISYQLIATGSIYISLFNEFGNALPLIHIYKMAHAFVDEPIQISNNYIMSRKDGNYHFILFNKINDRYLSDTHLEFILKNNLKANSLITVQTLNNEHGTIDNLLPQNRQQLFLDKEMIEQLDRSNHPKTELSLLELDNQDIKIILKHDEVKYICIKPN
;
A
#
# COMPACT_ATOMS: atom_id res chain seq x y z
N MET A 1 34.65 4.56 15.76
CA MET A 1 33.34 4.58 15.11
C MET A 1 32.31 4.32 16.17
N SER A 2 31.66 5.38 16.63
CA SER A 2 30.55 5.32 17.57
C SER A 2 29.33 5.93 16.91
N CYS A 3 28.15 5.61 17.43
CA CYS A 3 26.93 6.31 17.03
C CYS A 3 26.95 7.71 17.65
N HIS A 4 26.55 8.72 16.89
CA HIS A 4 26.55 10.11 17.35
C HIS A 4 25.14 10.69 17.26
N LEU A 5 24.60 11.13 18.40
CA LEU A 5 23.37 11.90 18.49
C LEU A 5 23.74 13.38 18.70
N THR A 6 23.43 14.23 17.73
CA THR A 6 23.73 15.66 17.74
C THR A 6 22.47 16.48 17.63
N LEU A 7 22.43 17.60 18.35
CA LEU A 7 21.31 18.54 18.34
C LEU A 7 21.81 19.91 17.89
N SER A 8 21.06 20.60 17.04
CA SER A 8 21.45 21.91 16.51
C SER A 8 20.26 22.84 16.39
N THR A 9 20.35 24.06 16.94
CA THR A 9 19.25 25.04 16.91
C THR A 9 19.00 25.56 15.50
N GLN A 10 20.05 25.79 14.74
CA GLN A 10 20.02 26.03 13.29
C GLN A 10 21.10 25.19 12.62
N HIS A 11 20.78 24.62 11.47
CA HIS A 11 21.72 23.80 10.73
C HIS A 11 21.52 23.95 9.21
N GLN A 12 22.63 24.10 8.51
CA GLN A 12 22.70 24.13 7.05
C GLN A 12 23.97 23.41 6.62
N THR A 13 23.91 22.73 5.49
CA THR A 13 25.09 22.08 4.91
C THR A 13 25.26 22.50 3.45
N GLN A 14 26.50 22.47 2.98
CA GLN A 14 26.76 22.41 1.54
C GLN A 14 26.46 20.99 1.03
N PRO A 15 26.13 20.80 -0.25
CA PRO A 15 25.91 19.48 -0.81
C PRO A 15 27.13 18.60 -0.63
N CYS A 16 26.94 17.46 0.01
CA CYS A 16 27.99 16.51 0.29
C CYS A 16 27.47 15.08 0.18
N ARG A 17 28.40 14.13 -0.02
CA ARG A 17 28.07 12.70 -0.02
C ARG A 17 28.12 12.17 1.41
N ASN A 18 27.11 11.41 1.79
CA ASN A 18 27.10 10.67 3.05
C ASN A 18 27.97 9.41 2.95
N ILE A 19 29.06 9.35 3.71
CA ILE A 19 30.06 8.28 3.62
C ILE A 19 30.18 7.58 4.97
N ASN A 20 30.22 6.24 4.95
CA ASN A 20 30.47 5.38 6.11
C ASN A 20 29.42 5.44 7.25
N GLN A 21 28.23 5.97 7.00
CA GLN A 21 27.14 6.00 7.99
C GLN A 21 25.76 6.02 7.34
N ILE A 22 24.73 5.68 8.10
CA ILE A 22 23.33 6.03 7.85
C ILE A 22 22.97 7.18 8.79
N ILE A 23 22.34 8.23 8.25
CA ILE A 23 21.90 9.38 9.05
C ILE A 23 20.38 9.37 9.15
N ILE A 24 19.87 9.51 10.36
CA ILE A 24 18.46 9.69 10.67
C ILE A 24 18.31 11.09 11.27
N LEU A 25 17.41 11.92 10.71
CA LEU A 25 17.22 13.27 11.22
C LEU A 25 15.77 13.74 11.16
N PHE A 26 15.40 14.66 12.06
CA PHE A 26 14.09 15.32 12.12
C PHE A 26 14.16 16.64 12.88
N SER A 27 13.21 17.56 12.63
CA SER A 27 13.09 18.84 13.35
C SER A 27 12.05 18.76 14.46
N LEU A 28 12.34 19.33 15.63
CA LEU A 28 11.36 19.48 16.72
C LEU A 28 10.40 20.66 16.51
N SER A 29 10.77 21.64 15.68
CA SER A 29 9.97 22.82 15.35
C SER A 29 9.25 22.71 14.00
N HIS A 30 9.31 21.54 13.36
CA HIS A 30 8.70 21.26 12.06
C HIS A 30 9.26 22.06 10.88
N GLU A 31 10.51 22.52 10.98
CA GLU A 31 11.18 23.23 9.89
C GLU A 31 12.44 22.46 9.48
N LEU A 32 12.30 21.68 8.42
CA LEU A 32 13.39 20.93 7.80
C LEU A 32 13.19 20.86 6.28
N SER A 33 14.02 21.60 5.55
CA SER A 33 14.16 21.50 4.09
C SER A 33 15.48 20.82 3.77
N ILE A 34 15.39 19.66 3.10
CA ILE A 34 16.57 18.89 2.71
C ILE A 34 16.44 18.45 1.25
N LYS A 35 17.55 18.49 0.52
CA LYS A 35 17.66 17.89 -0.81
C LYS A 35 18.44 16.59 -0.70
N ILE A 36 17.88 15.47 -1.16
CA ILE A 36 18.54 14.16 -1.19
C ILE A 36 18.54 13.65 -2.63
N ASN A 37 19.71 13.32 -3.16
CA ASN A 37 19.95 12.81 -4.51
C ASN A 37 19.29 13.67 -5.61
N GLY A 38 19.24 14.99 -5.44
CA GLY A 38 18.64 15.90 -6.43
C GLY A 38 17.18 16.27 -6.13
N GLU A 39 16.46 15.49 -5.33
CA GLU A 39 15.07 15.75 -4.96
C GLU A 39 14.97 16.59 -3.70
N ARG A 40 14.22 17.69 -3.77
CA ARG A 40 13.86 18.46 -2.58
C ARG A 40 12.77 17.74 -1.80
N LYS A 41 12.99 17.56 -0.50
CA LYS A 41 12.08 16.95 0.44
C LYS A 41 11.80 17.97 1.54
N ASP A 42 10.57 18.47 1.58
CA ASP A 42 10.07 19.27 2.69
C ASP A 42 9.56 18.30 3.76
N LEU A 43 10.28 18.23 4.88
CA LEU A 43 10.16 17.18 5.89
C LEU A 43 9.74 17.79 7.22
N ASP A 44 8.55 18.38 7.30
CA ASP A 44 8.03 19.06 8.49
C ASP A 44 8.23 18.25 9.79
N ALA A 45 7.29 17.35 10.10
CA ALA A 45 7.33 16.49 11.28
C ALA A 45 7.98 15.13 11.03
N HIS A 46 8.47 14.85 9.82
CA HIS A 46 8.83 13.50 9.41
C HIS A 46 10.34 13.24 9.56
N ILE A 47 10.69 11.96 9.77
CA ILE A 47 12.09 11.53 9.72
C ILE A 47 12.60 11.55 8.28
N ALA A 48 13.82 12.05 8.10
CA ALA A 48 14.65 11.81 6.93
C ALA A 48 15.62 10.65 7.22
N ILE A 49 15.84 9.80 6.21
CA ILE A 49 16.91 8.81 6.19
C ILE A 49 17.84 9.18 5.04
N ILE A 50 19.14 9.27 5.33
CA ILE A 50 20.19 9.49 4.33
C ILE A 50 21.06 8.23 4.33
N ASN A 51 21.04 7.51 3.21
CA ASN A 51 21.75 6.25 3.06
C ASN A 51 23.24 6.47 2.83
N HIS A 52 24.01 5.40 3.00
CA HIS A 52 25.41 5.39 2.59
C HIS A 52 25.48 5.60 1.08
N GLY A 53 26.29 6.58 0.66
CA GLY A 53 26.41 6.96 -0.74
C GLY A 53 25.48 8.11 -1.13
N ASP A 54 24.36 8.38 -0.45
CA ASP A 54 23.46 9.47 -0.85
C ASP A 54 24.17 10.83 -0.85
N ILE A 55 23.83 11.70 -1.82
CA ILE A 55 24.19 13.12 -1.78
C ILE A 55 23.07 13.87 -1.10
N TYR A 56 23.39 14.70 -0.12
CA TYR A 56 22.40 15.50 0.58
C TYR A 56 22.87 16.94 0.83
N GLU A 57 21.91 17.84 0.94
CA GLU A 57 22.08 19.26 1.26
C GLU A 57 20.95 19.67 2.20
N ILE A 58 21.28 20.04 3.44
CA ILE A 58 20.31 20.61 4.38
C ILE A 58 20.23 22.10 4.06
N GLU A 59 19.19 22.50 3.32
CA GLU A 59 18.98 23.89 2.91
C GLU A 59 18.63 24.77 4.12
N ASN A 60 17.79 24.25 5.02
CA ASN A 60 17.43 24.90 6.27
C ASN A 60 16.88 23.88 7.26
N ALA A 61 17.38 23.87 8.48
CA ALA A 61 16.80 23.11 9.58
C ALA A 61 16.84 23.90 10.88
N THR A 62 15.75 23.88 11.65
CA THR A 62 15.71 24.43 13.02
C THR A 62 15.42 23.33 14.04
N HIS A 63 16.05 23.43 15.22
CA HIS A 63 15.98 22.43 16.30
C HIS A 63 16.12 20.98 15.79
N LEU A 64 17.18 20.76 15.00
CA LEU A 64 17.46 19.50 14.33
C LEU A 64 17.97 18.47 15.34
N VAL A 65 17.38 17.29 15.33
CA VAL A 65 17.90 16.08 15.97
C VAL A 65 18.48 15.20 14.88
N GLN A 66 19.74 14.83 14.99
CA GLN A 66 20.44 14.00 14.02
C GLN A 66 21.15 12.84 14.73
N LEU A 67 20.83 11.61 14.33
CA LEU A 67 21.53 10.40 14.71
C LEU A 67 22.34 9.89 13.52
N SER A 68 23.64 9.69 13.72
CA SER A 68 24.54 9.12 12.72
C SER A 68 25.04 7.76 13.20
N ILE A 69 24.74 6.71 12.44
CA ILE A 69 25.08 5.32 12.77
C ILE A 69 26.08 4.78 11.74
N PRO A 70 27.29 4.35 12.14
CA PRO A 70 28.27 3.77 11.22
C PRO A 70 27.75 2.53 10.48
N ILE A 71 28.04 2.40 9.18
CA ILE A 71 27.55 1.28 8.34
C ILE A 71 28.04 -0.10 8.81
N PHE A 72 29.13 -0.15 9.56
CA PHE A 72 29.66 -1.37 10.13
C PHE A 72 28.61 -2.13 10.97
N TYR A 73 27.81 -1.42 11.76
CA TYR A 73 26.77 -2.05 12.58
C TYR A 73 25.64 -2.62 11.73
N PHE A 74 25.30 -1.96 10.62
CA PHE A 74 24.34 -2.51 9.66
C PHE A 74 24.88 -3.75 8.95
N TYR A 75 26.16 -3.74 8.55
CA TYR A 75 26.79 -4.85 7.85
C TYR A 75 26.93 -6.12 8.69
N ILE A 76 27.18 -6.01 10.01
CA ILE A 76 27.17 -7.18 10.89
C ILE A 76 25.76 -7.78 10.99
N GLU A 77 24.74 -6.94 11.03
CA GLU A 77 23.36 -7.40 11.16
C GLU A 77 22.85 -8.09 9.89
N ASP A 78 23.19 -7.57 8.71
CA ASP A 78 22.93 -8.22 7.41
C ASP A 78 24.11 -8.01 6.46
N THR A 79 24.76 -9.09 6.03
CA THR A 79 25.91 -9.05 5.12
C THR A 79 25.54 -8.57 3.71
N SER A 80 24.25 -8.58 3.36
CA SER A 80 23.71 -8.00 2.12
C SER A 80 23.47 -6.49 2.20
N PHE A 81 23.92 -5.81 3.25
CA PHE A 81 23.75 -4.36 3.46
C PHE A 81 24.08 -3.50 2.22
N PHE A 82 25.16 -3.81 1.50
CA PHE A 82 25.57 -3.02 0.33
C PHE A 82 24.65 -3.21 -0.88
N GLN A 83 23.80 -4.25 -0.89
CA GLN A 83 22.78 -4.53 -1.89
C GLN A 83 21.39 -4.06 -1.42
N CYS A 84 21.34 -3.07 -0.53
CA CYS A 84 20.09 -2.50 -0.07
C CYS A 84 20.22 -1.02 0.28
N TYR A 85 19.08 -0.34 0.38
CA TYR A 85 18.98 0.99 0.96
C TYR A 85 17.74 1.08 1.83
N PHE A 86 17.67 2.10 2.68
CA PHE A 86 16.53 2.36 3.54
C PHE A 86 15.66 3.48 2.97
N ASP A 87 14.39 3.18 2.70
CA ASP A 87 13.39 4.13 2.26
C ASP A 87 12.53 4.62 3.44
N ARG A 88 12.59 5.92 3.68
CA ARG A 88 11.78 6.59 4.72
C ARG A 88 10.27 6.44 4.53
N HIS A 89 9.77 6.19 3.32
CA HIS A 89 8.33 6.05 3.06
C HIS A 89 7.79 4.71 3.53
N LEU A 90 8.69 3.73 3.69
CA LEU A 90 8.39 2.41 4.24
C LEU A 90 8.48 2.42 5.77
N LEU A 91 9.32 3.27 6.37
CA LEU A 91 9.47 3.44 7.82
C LEU A 91 8.16 3.92 8.49
N GLN A 92 7.44 3.03 9.17
CA GLN A 92 6.17 3.33 9.84
C GLN A 92 6.37 3.71 11.31
N SER A 93 7.41 3.20 11.95
CA SER A 93 7.79 3.45 13.34
C SER A 93 8.59 4.75 13.51
N SER A 94 8.32 5.78 12.70
CA SER A 94 9.04 7.05 12.80
C SER A 94 8.90 7.69 14.18
N ASP A 95 7.71 7.64 14.78
CA ASP A 95 7.48 8.21 16.12
C ASP A 95 8.10 7.35 17.23
N TYR A 96 8.23 6.04 17.02
CA TYR A 96 8.97 5.17 17.94
C TYR A 96 10.46 5.54 17.96
N ILE A 97 11.08 5.71 16.78
CA ILE A 97 12.48 6.15 16.67
C ILE A 97 12.67 7.53 17.32
N LYS A 98 11.76 8.48 17.06
CA LYS A 98 11.80 9.79 17.73
C LYS A 98 11.72 9.64 19.26
N ARG A 99 10.78 8.84 19.77
CA ARG A 99 10.64 8.62 21.22
C ARG A 99 11.90 8.03 21.84
N LEU A 100 12.49 6.99 21.23
CA LEU A 100 13.75 6.41 21.70
C LEU A 100 14.84 7.47 21.81
N LEU A 101 14.99 8.31 20.78
CA LEU A 101 16.00 9.36 20.77
C LEU A 101 15.70 10.48 21.77
N LEU A 102 14.44 10.87 21.92
CA LEU A 102 14.03 11.93 22.85
C LEU A 102 14.09 11.50 24.32
N GLN A 103 13.80 10.24 24.64
CA GLN A 103 13.94 9.70 26.00
C GLN A 103 15.40 9.73 26.47
N LEU A 104 16.35 9.47 25.57
CA LEU A 104 17.78 9.59 25.88
C LEU A 104 18.18 11.03 26.26
N LEU A 105 17.50 12.03 25.71
CA LEU A 105 17.79 13.44 25.92
C LEU A 105 17.14 14.01 27.19
N GLN A 106 16.21 13.28 27.79
CA GLN A 106 15.55 13.64 29.06
C GLN A 106 16.21 13.00 30.29
N GLN A 107 17.08 12.00 30.11
CA GLN A 107 17.81 11.40 31.22
C GLN A 107 18.90 12.37 31.70
N ASP A 108 18.72 12.97 32.88
CA ASP A 108 19.65 13.95 33.49
C ASP A 108 21.09 13.43 33.74
N SER A 109 21.34 12.13 33.52
CA SER A 109 22.62 11.48 33.81
C SER A 109 23.30 11.00 32.53
N LYS A 110 24.31 11.75 32.03
CA LYS A 110 25.24 11.28 30.96
C LYS A 110 25.89 9.91 31.23
N ASN A 111 25.79 9.39 32.46
CA ASN A 111 26.44 8.15 32.91
C ASN A 111 25.61 6.86 32.71
N ASN A 112 24.36 6.92 32.23
CA ASN A 112 23.51 5.71 32.11
C ASN A 112 22.70 5.67 30.80
N ILE A 113 23.35 6.02 29.68
CA ILE A 113 22.76 5.98 28.34
C ILE A 113 22.40 4.54 27.99
N ASP A 114 21.13 4.28 27.65
CA ASP A 114 20.71 2.96 27.14
C ASP A 114 21.34 2.71 25.76
N GLN A 115 22.39 1.90 25.77
CA GLN A 115 23.12 1.53 24.57
C GLN A 115 22.29 0.62 23.64
N GLN A 116 21.16 0.06 24.08
CA GLN A 116 20.25 -0.74 23.26
C GLN A 116 19.41 0.10 22.28
N VAL A 117 19.46 1.43 22.34
CA VAL A 117 18.70 2.29 21.42
C VAL A 117 19.17 2.13 19.97
N CYS A 118 20.48 2.15 19.72
CA CYS A 118 20.99 2.03 18.35
C CYS A 118 20.66 0.66 17.72
N PRO A 119 20.87 -0.49 18.39
CA PRO A 119 20.45 -1.80 17.86
C PRO A 119 18.95 -1.86 17.56
N LYS A 120 18.09 -1.34 18.45
CA LYS A 120 16.63 -1.27 18.20
C LYS A 120 16.30 -0.47 16.94
N ILE A 121 16.98 0.66 16.73
CA ILE A 121 16.79 1.50 15.54
C ILE A 121 17.27 0.76 14.28
N ILE A 122 18.45 0.13 14.30
CA ILE A 122 18.97 -0.64 13.17
C ILE A 122 18.01 -1.78 12.80
N GLN A 123 17.56 -2.55 13.78
CA GLN A 123 16.54 -3.59 13.59
C GLN A 123 15.24 -3.03 13.02
N THR A 124 14.79 -1.88 13.50
CA THR A 124 13.58 -1.22 12.99
C THR A 124 13.75 -0.83 11.52
N LEU A 125 14.92 -0.30 11.14
CA LEU A 125 15.23 0.04 9.75
C LEU A 125 15.27 -1.19 8.85
N TYR A 126 15.89 -2.28 9.28
CA TYR A 126 15.88 -3.53 8.53
C TYR A 126 14.50 -4.16 8.42
N LYS A 127 13.67 -4.03 9.45
CA LYS A 127 12.30 -4.57 9.43
C LYS A 127 11.39 -3.75 8.54
N GLU A 128 11.44 -2.42 8.62
CA GLU A 128 10.41 -1.57 8.04
C GLU A 128 10.85 -0.77 6.81
N ALA A 129 12.14 -0.44 6.71
CA ALA A 129 12.62 0.54 5.73
C ALA A 129 13.48 -0.07 4.61
N VAL A 130 13.91 -1.33 4.72
CA VAL A 130 14.87 -1.93 3.79
C VAL A 130 14.24 -2.21 2.41
N VAL A 131 14.98 -1.85 1.36
CA VAL A 131 14.71 -2.22 -0.03
C VAL A 131 15.93 -2.96 -0.56
N LYS A 132 15.76 -4.25 -0.89
CA LYS A 132 16.83 -5.11 -1.42
C LYS A 132 16.93 -4.98 -2.94
N LEU A 133 18.15 -5.03 -3.46
CA LEU A 133 18.51 -4.90 -4.87
C LEU A 133 19.30 -6.13 -5.32
N GLU A 134 19.33 -6.38 -6.64
CA GLU A 134 20.16 -7.45 -7.22
C GLU A 134 21.65 -7.06 -7.23
N ASP A 135 21.92 -5.78 -7.51
CA ASP A 135 23.25 -5.17 -7.55
C ASP A 135 23.52 -4.28 -6.33
N ASP A 136 24.76 -3.83 -6.18
CA ASP A 136 25.16 -2.89 -5.14
C ASP A 136 24.38 -1.57 -5.26
N TYR A 137 23.97 -1.01 -4.11
CA TYR A 137 23.25 0.25 -4.05
C TYR A 137 24.12 1.40 -4.52
N ILE A 138 23.74 1.97 -5.67
CA ILE A 138 24.27 3.22 -6.18
C ILE A 138 23.11 4.25 -6.20
N PRO A 139 23.25 5.39 -5.50
CA PRO A 139 22.17 6.36 -5.41
C PRO A 139 21.83 6.96 -6.79
N ASN A 140 20.60 6.78 -7.21
CA ASN A 140 20.09 7.38 -8.45
C ASN A 140 19.82 8.88 -8.23
N MET A 141 20.39 9.73 -9.08
CA MET A 141 20.23 11.18 -9.02
C MET A 141 19.02 11.64 -9.83
N ALA A 142 18.04 12.25 -9.16
CA ALA A 142 16.89 12.87 -9.80
C ALA A 142 17.31 14.16 -10.52
N VAL A 143 17.59 14.03 -11.82
CA VAL A 143 17.96 15.15 -12.68
C VAL A 143 16.98 15.24 -13.85
N ASN A 144 16.27 16.36 -13.94
CA ASN A 144 15.38 16.68 -15.06
C ASN A 144 16.15 17.18 -16.30
N TYR A 145 17.30 16.58 -16.61
CA TYR A 145 18.11 16.92 -17.76
C TYR A 145 18.79 15.66 -18.35
N PRO A 146 18.24 15.09 -19.45
CA PRO A 146 18.65 13.79 -19.98
C PRO A 146 20.14 13.67 -20.27
N LEU A 147 20.76 14.75 -20.75
CA LEU A 147 22.17 14.75 -21.12
C LEU A 147 23.09 14.66 -19.89
N PHE A 148 22.71 15.28 -18.77
CA PHE A 148 23.46 15.11 -17.52
C PHE A 148 23.17 13.77 -16.86
N ALA A 149 21.94 13.25 -16.96
CA ALA A 149 21.64 11.87 -16.53
C ALA A 149 22.53 10.85 -17.26
N ASN A 150 22.72 11.00 -18.58
CA ASN A 150 23.66 10.17 -19.36
C ASN A 150 25.11 10.28 -18.83
N CYS A 151 25.57 11.48 -18.47
CA CYS A 151 26.90 11.66 -17.87
C CYS A 151 27.05 10.90 -16.54
N LEU A 152 26.00 10.89 -15.71
CA LEU A 152 26.00 10.20 -14.41
C LEU A 152 25.98 8.69 -14.60
N GLN A 153 25.09 8.17 -15.46
CA GLN A 153 25.02 6.74 -15.79
C GLN A 153 26.35 6.20 -16.31
N PHE A 154 27.02 6.94 -17.21
CA PHE A 154 28.35 6.56 -17.71
C PHE A 154 29.38 6.39 -16.58
N LEU A 155 29.33 7.24 -15.55
CA LEU A 155 30.23 7.14 -14.40
C LEU A 155 29.92 5.98 -13.49
N GLU A 156 28.66 5.63 -13.34
CA GLU A 156 28.20 4.48 -12.54
C GLU A 156 28.65 3.16 -13.20
N GLU A 157 28.42 3.02 -14.51
CA GLU A 157 28.82 1.83 -15.29
C GLU A 157 30.33 1.60 -15.35
N HIS A 158 31.13 2.67 -15.19
CA HIS A 158 32.59 2.63 -15.35
C HIS A 158 33.34 2.99 -14.05
N LEU A 159 32.71 2.82 -12.89
CA LEU A 159 33.25 3.21 -11.58
C LEU A 159 34.69 2.73 -11.32
N SER A 160 35.01 1.50 -11.70
CA SER A 160 36.33 0.87 -11.52
C SER A 160 37.41 1.39 -12.46
N GLN A 161 37.09 2.33 -13.36
CA GLN A 161 38.03 2.87 -14.34
C GLN A 161 38.57 4.26 -13.96
N PRO A 162 39.80 4.61 -14.36
CA PRO A 162 40.36 5.94 -14.16
C PRO A 162 39.79 6.95 -15.18
N ILE A 163 38.52 7.33 -15.02
CA ILE A 163 37.81 8.26 -15.91
C ILE A 163 38.16 9.72 -15.58
N SER A 164 38.41 10.52 -16.62
CA SER A 164 38.55 11.98 -16.56
C SER A 164 37.28 12.70 -17.01
N LEU A 165 37.16 13.99 -16.70
CA LEU A 165 36.03 14.81 -17.17
C LEU A 165 35.92 14.83 -18.71
N LYS A 166 37.06 14.75 -19.40
CA LYS A 166 37.15 14.69 -20.86
C LYS A 166 36.49 13.44 -21.42
N ASP A 167 36.63 12.31 -20.75
CA ASP A 167 36.05 11.05 -21.19
C ASP A 167 34.53 11.09 -21.10
N VAL A 168 33.99 11.63 -20.00
CA VAL A 168 32.54 11.85 -19.82
C VAL A 168 32.00 12.83 -20.87
N ALA A 169 32.71 13.93 -21.10
CA ALA A 169 32.30 14.93 -22.09
C ALA A 169 32.28 14.34 -23.51
N THR A 170 33.28 13.53 -23.84
CA THR A 170 33.39 12.85 -25.14
C THR A 170 32.27 11.83 -25.32
N HIS A 171 31.98 11.02 -24.30
CA HIS A 171 30.87 10.05 -24.31
C HIS A 171 29.52 10.73 -24.57
N SER A 172 29.25 11.83 -23.86
CA SER A 172 27.99 12.58 -23.98
C SER A 172 27.99 13.59 -25.14
N SER A 173 29.00 13.60 -26.00
CA SER A 173 29.13 14.51 -27.16
C SER A 173 29.01 16.00 -26.80
N ILE A 174 29.62 16.42 -25.69
CA ILE A 174 29.64 17.80 -25.19
C ILE A 174 31.06 18.32 -24.94
N SER A 175 31.22 19.63 -24.78
CA SER A 175 32.49 20.21 -24.36
C SER A 175 32.78 19.95 -22.89
N GLU A 176 34.06 19.82 -22.53
CA GLU A 176 34.51 19.66 -21.14
C GLU A 176 34.00 20.78 -20.22
N SER A 177 34.03 22.02 -20.71
CA SER A 177 33.53 23.18 -19.97
C SER A 177 32.03 23.08 -19.71
N TYR A 178 31.26 22.63 -20.70
CA TYR A 178 29.82 22.41 -20.52
C TYR A 178 29.56 21.28 -19.52
N CYS A 179 30.28 20.15 -19.63
CA CYS A 179 30.20 19.05 -18.69
C CYS A 179 30.49 19.50 -17.24
N SER A 180 31.58 20.25 -17.02
CA SER A 180 31.90 20.83 -15.71
C SER A 180 30.79 21.72 -15.16
N ASN A 181 30.20 22.56 -16.03
CA ASN A 181 29.09 23.43 -15.66
C ASN A 181 27.84 22.63 -15.28
N LEU A 182 27.60 21.45 -15.87
CA LEU A 182 26.47 20.60 -15.49
C LEU A 182 26.61 20.08 -14.04
N PHE A 183 27.79 19.58 -13.66
CA PHE A 183 28.04 19.15 -12.28
C PHE A 183 27.82 20.29 -11.28
N ASN A 184 28.40 21.46 -11.54
CA ASN A 184 28.22 22.63 -10.69
C ASN A 184 26.75 23.09 -10.63
N ARG A 185 26.05 23.11 -11.77
CA ARG A 185 24.67 23.62 -11.86
C ARG A 185 23.65 22.71 -11.19
N TYR A 186 23.77 21.40 -11.37
CA TYR A 186 22.74 20.45 -10.93
C TYR A 186 23.05 19.85 -9.55
N LEU A 187 24.33 19.64 -9.24
CA LEU A 187 24.76 19.01 -7.99
C LEU A 187 25.40 19.98 -7.01
N ASN A 188 25.70 21.23 -7.42
CA ASN A 188 26.52 22.17 -6.63
C ASN A 188 27.86 21.56 -6.17
N MET A 189 28.38 20.61 -6.96
CA MET A 189 29.64 19.90 -6.70
C MET A 189 30.45 19.87 -7.99
N ASN A 190 31.78 19.87 -7.89
CA ASN A 190 32.61 19.63 -9.07
C ASN A 190 32.70 18.12 -9.37
N PHE A 191 33.02 17.79 -10.63
CA PHE A 191 33.17 16.40 -11.10
C PHE A 191 34.13 15.57 -10.24
N LYS A 192 35.28 16.14 -9.86
CA LYS A 192 36.32 15.42 -9.13
C LYS A 192 35.82 14.99 -7.76
N ASP A 193 35.14 15.88 -7.04
CA ASP A 193 34.59 15.58 -5.71
C ASP A 193 33.44 14.58 -5.79
N TYR A 194 32.56 14.73 -6.78
CA TYR A 194 31.48 13.77 -7.04
C TYR A 194 32.01 12.36 -7.29
N PHE A 195 32.94 12.20 -8.24
CA PHE A 195 33.42 10.88 -8.63
C PHE A 195 34.39 10.28 -7.61
N THR A 196 35.21 11.10 -6.96
CA THR A 196 36.10 10.64 -5.88
C THR A 196 35.28 10.12 -4.70
N SER A 197 34.23 10.82 -4.29
CA SER A 197 33.36 10.37 -3.18
C SER A 197 32.62 9.08 -3.52
N LEU A 198 32.17 8.90 -4.77
CA LEU A 198 31.55 7.65 -5.24
C LEU A 198 32.54 6.47 -5.20
N LYS A 199 33.78 6.67 -5.69
CA LYS A 199 34.86 5.68 -5.60
C LYS A 199 35.22 5.32 -4.17
N LEU A 200 35.16 6.29 -3.25
CA LEU A 200 35.42 6.04 -1.83
C LEU A 200 34.34 5.15 -1.21
N CYS A 201 33.06 5.36 -1.51
CA CYS A 201 31.98 4.47 -1.06
C CYS A 201 32.24 3.01 -1.47
N HIS A 202 32.56 2.78 -2.75
CA HIS A 202 32.90 1.44 -3.24
C HIS A 202 34.17 0.86 -2.58
N SER A 203 35.19 1.70 -2.36
CA SER A 203 36.40 1.25 -1.66
C SER A 203 36.13 0.80 -0.21
N ILE A 204 35.17 1.43 0.48
CA ILE A 204 34.77 1.08 1.84
C ILE A 204 34.10 -0.29 1.85
N GLN A 205 33.18 -0.53 0.91
CA GLN A 205 32.58 -1.85 0.72
C GLN A 205 33.66 -2.92 0.55
N LEU A 206 34.60 -2.74 -0.37
CA LEU A 206 35.70 -3.69 -0.59
C LEU A 206 36.59 -3.87 0.66
N LEU A 207 36.80 -2.81 1.45
CA LEU A 207 37.56 -2.89 2.69
C LEU A 207 36.86 -3.75 3.75
N MET A 208 35.52 -3.78 3.74
CA MET A 208 34.66 -4.51 4.69
C MET A 208 34.38 -5.95 4.25
N THR A 209 34.17 -6.18 2.96
CA THR A 209 33.72 -7.48 2.42
C THR A 209 34.87 -8.37 1.95
N SER A 210 36.08 -7.83 1.78
CA SER A 210 37.22 -8.57 1.19
C SER A 210 38.53 -8.47 2.00
N HIS A 211 39.40 -9.46 1.78
CA HIS A 211 40.78 -9.48 2.31
C HIS A 211 41.82 -8.92 1.33
N LEU A 212 41.38 -8.24 0.26
CA LEU A 212 42.28 -7.70 -0.76
C LEU A 212 43.26 -6.68 -0.16
N SER A 213 44.46 -6.60 -0.72
CA SER A 213 45.45 -5.60 -0.29
C SER A 213 44.93 -4.17 -0.54
N ILE A 214 45.38 -3.20 0.25
CA ILE A 214 44.98 -1.79 0.06
C ILE A 214 45.35 -1.28 -1.34
N ASN A 215 46.45 -1.77 -1.91
CA ASN A 215 46.84 -1.50 -3.30
C ASN A 215 45.80 -2.03 -4.29
N ALA A 216 45.41 -3.31 -4.17
CA ALA A 216 44.42 -3.92 -5.05
C ALA A 216 43.06 -3.21 -4.95
N ILE A 217 42.63 -2.81 -3.75
CA ILE A 217 41.39 -2.05 -3.56
C ILE A 217 41.47 -0.69 -4.24
N SER A 218 42.62 -0.02 -4.17
CA SER A 218 42.81 1.26 -4.86
C SER A 218 42.68 1.12 -6.38
N GLU A 219 43.19 0.03 -6.96
CA GLU A 219 43.10 -0.27 -8.39
C GLU A 219 41.67 -0.61 -8.80
N ILE A 220 40.98 -1.51 -8.06
CA ILE A 220 39.60 -1.92 -8.35
C ILE A 220 38.61 -0.76 -8.19
N SER A 221 38.86 0.14 -7.24
CA SER A 221 38.05 1.36 -7.06
C SER A 221 38.36 2.45 -8.09
N GLY A 222 39.22 2.19 -9.07
CA GLY A 222 39.52 3.09 -10.18
C GLY A 222 40.42 4.29 -9.81
N PHE A 223 41.22 4.21 -8.74
CA PHE A 223 42.20 5.25 -8.42
C PHE A 223 43.47 5.07 -9.25
N THR A 224 44.04 6.18 -9.71
CA THR A 224 45.28 6.20 -10.51
C THR A 224 46.53 5.83 -9.73
N SER A 225 46.51 5.95 -8.40
CA SER A 225 47.60 5.50 -7.53
C SER A 225 47.13 5.25 -6.10
N HIS A 226 47.80 4.32 -5.42
CA HIS A 226 47.58 4.03 -4.00
C HIS A 226 47.77 5.26 -3.09
N THR A 227 48.74 6.13 -3.42
CA THR A 227 48.99 7.37 -2.66
C THR A 227 47.82 8.35 -2.78
N ASN A 228 47.28 8.54 -3.98
CA ASN A 228 46.10 9.38 -4.20
C ASN A 228 44.89 8.81 -3.44
N PHE A 229 44.64 7.51 -3.56
CA PHE A 229 43.58 6.83 -2.81
C PHE A 229 43.72 7.05 -1.29
N THR A 230 44.89 6.76 -0.72
CA THR A 230 45.13 6.90 0.72
C THR A 230 44.92 8.32 1.21
N ASN A 231 45.39 9.32 0.45
CA ASN A 231 45.21 10.73 0.79
C ASN A 231 43.74 11.13 0.73
N GLN A 232 43.02 10.77 -0.33
CA GLN A 232 41.59 11.07 -0.45
C GLN A 232 40.77 10.37 0.63
N PHE A 233 41.03 9.09 0.87
CA PHE A 233 40.35 8.33 1.92
C PHE A 233 40.57 8.97 3.30
N LYS A 234 41.82 9.38 3.60
CA LYS A 234 42.13 10.08 4.85
C LYS A 234 41.48 11.45 4.93
N ASN A 235 41.38 12.18 3.82
CA ASN A 235 40.71 13.49 3.81
C ASN A 235 39.21 13.38 4.11
N TYR A 236 38.53 12.37 3.57
CA TYR A 236 37.09 12.17 3.77
C TYR A 236 36.76 11.49 5.11
N LEU A 237 37.53 10.48 5.53
CA LEU A 237 37.21 9.65 6.69
C LEU A 237 38.07 9.93 7.92
N GLN A 238 39.07 10.80 7.82
CA GLN A 238 40.07 11.11 8.86
C GLN A 238 40.96 9.92 9.30
N PHE A 239 40.79 8.75 8.69
CA PHE A 239 41.60 7.55 8.89
C PHE A 239 42.24 7.11 7.58
N SER A 240 43.41 6.47 7.61
CA SER A 240 43.92 5.77 6.43
C SER A 240 43.13 4.47 6.18
N PRO A 241 43.07 3.96 4.93
CA PRO A 241 42.40 2.69 4.62
C PRO A 241 42.88 1.52 5.50
N LYS A 242 44.19 1.47 5.79
CA LYS A 242 44.79 0.48 6.67
C LYS A 242 44.27 0.61 8.11
N GLN A 243 44.26 1.84 8.66
CA GLN A 243 43.73 2.09 10.00
C GLN A 243 42.24 1.75 10.09
N TYR A 244 41.47 2.10 9.07
CA TYR A 244 40.04 1.79 8.98
C TYR A 244 39.79 0.29 9.06
N ARG A 245 40.50 -0.52 8.26
CA ARG A 245 40.39 -1.98 8.31
C ARG A 245 40.82 -2.56 9.67
N THR A 246 41.92 -2.07 10.24
CA THR A 246 42.35 -2.51 11.57
C THR A 246 41.30 -2.18 12.64
N TYR A 247 40.68 -1.00 12.55
CA TYR A 247 39.66 -0.56 13.48
C TYR A 247 38.40 -1.43 13.41
N ILE A 248 37.93 -1.75 12.20
CA ILE A 248 36.78 -2.63 11.96
C ILE A 248 36.99 -4.03 12.56
N ASN A 249 38.21 -4.56 12.52
CA ASN A 249 38.51 -5.86 13.10
C ASN A 249 38.61 -5.85 14.64
N GLN A 250 38.65 -4.68 15.27
CA GLN A 250 38.88 -4.51 16.71
C GLN A 250 37.69 -3.86 17.44
N ILE A 251 36.72 -3.35 16.70
CA ILE A 251 35.57 -2.64 17.26
C ILE A 251 34.62 -3.61 17.96
N ASP A 252 33.99 -3.15 19.03
CA ASP A 252 32.92 -3.89 19.69
C ASP A 252 31.71 -4.03 18.75
N THR A 253 31.07 -5.20 18.76
CA THR A 253 29.81 -5.45 18.06
C THR A 253 28.67 -4.59 18.61
N MET A 254 28.78 -4.12 19.85
CA MET A 254 27.78 -3.31 20.52
C MET A 254 27.98 -1.81 20.20
N PRO A 255 27.01 -1.13 19.58
CA PRO A 255 27.16 0.26 19.17
C PRO A 255 27.17 1.21 20.36
N GLN A 256 28.31 1.85 20.61
CA GLN A 256 28.41 2.90 21.62
C GLN A 256 27.80 4.21 21.11
N LEU A 257 26.81 4.73 21.84
CA LEU A 257 26.14 5.99 21.57
C LEU A 257 26.77 7.13 22.36
N ASN A 258 27.20 8.17 21.63
CA ASN A 258 27.66 9.43 22.18
C ASN A 258 26.66 10.54 21.86
N ILE A 259 26.25 11.27 22.89
CA ILE A 259 25.40 12.46 22.75
C ILE A 259 26.32 13.68 22.73
N GLY A 260 26.27 14.47 21.66
CA GLY A 260 27.01 15.72 21.54
C GLY A 260 26.52 16.75 22.56
N ASP A 261 27.34 17.76 22.88
CA ASP A 261 26.90 18.85 23.76
C ASP A 261 25.82 19.70 23.06
N TYR A 262 24.75 20.04 23.78
CA TYR A 262 23.65 20.85 23.27
C TYR A 262 23.08 21.79 24.34
N ASP A 263 22.44 22.87 23.88
CA ASP A 263 21.76 23.81 24.76
C ASP A 263 20.45 23.19 25.27
N HIS A 264 20.50 22.59 26.46
CA HIS A 264 19.34 22.00 27.09
C HIS A 264 18.16 22.98 27.18
N ALA A 265 18.39 24.27 27.44
CA ALA A 265 17.31 25.24 27.61
C ALA A 265 16.52 25.51 26.31
N ALA A 266 17.19 25.42 25.15
CA ALA A 266 16.54 25.60 23.84
C ALA A 266 15.69 24.39 23.43
N PHE A 267 16.08 23.17 23.85
CA PHE A 267 15.46 21.93 23.40
C PHE A 267 14.44 21.37 24.40
N LEU A 268 14.64 21.52 25.72
CA LEU A 268 13.75 20.94 26.74
C LEU A 268 12.27 21.30 26.54
N PRO A 269 11.90 22.58 26.32
CA PRO A 269 10.50 22.97 26.15
C PRO A 269 9.86 22.41 24.88
N LEU A 270 10.66 22.07 23.86
CA LEU A 270 10.19 21.44 22.63
C LEU A 270 10.05 19.94 22.81
N ILE A 271 10.99 19.31 23.51
CA ILE A 271 10.93 17.88 23.83
C ILE A 271 9.73 17.59 24.74
N GLU A 272 9.46 18.42 25.75
CA GLU A 272 8.32 18.26 26.67
C GLU A 272 6.94 18.39 25.99
N LYS A 273 6.86 19.07 24.84
CA LYS A 273 5.63 19.12 24.02
C LYS A 273 5.30 17.77 23.38
N PHE A 274 6.27 16.87 23.25
CA PHE A 274 6.01 15.50 22.79
C PHE A 274 5.39 14.71 23.95
N ASN A 275 4.17 14.22 23.78
CA ASN A 275 3.46 13.44 24.80
C ASN A 275 4.06 12.02 24.86
N PHE A 276 4.84 11.72 25.90
CA PHE A 276 5.48 10.41 26.10
C PHE A 276 4.60 9.40 26.87
N ASN A 277 3.38 9.79 27.26
CA ASN A 277 2.51 8.98 28.14
C ASN A 277 1.78 7.82 27.44
N ASP A 278 1.89 7.68 26.12
CA ASP A 278 1.44 6.46 25.45
C ASP A 278 2.47 5.35 25.70
N GLN A 279 2.18 4.52 26.72
CA GLN A 279 2.87 3.26 27.01
C GLN A 279 3.09 2.45 25.72
N LEU A 280 4.28 1.85 25.55
CA LEU A 280 4.66 0.90 24.47
C LEU A 280 3.45 0.23 23.78
N THR A 281 2.94 0.83 22.71
CA THR A 281 1.70 0.42 22.01
C THR A 281 1.94 -0.63 20.93
N THR A 282 2.96 -1.48 21.06
CA THR A 282 3.27 -2.47 20.01
C THR A 282 2.71 -3.86 20.27
N GLU A 283 2.31 -4.21 21.50
CA GLU A 283 1.83 -5.57 21.80
C GLU A 283 0.46 -5.61 22.49
N ILE A 284 0.18 -4.74 23.48
CA ILE A 284 -1.08 -4.82 24.24
C ILE A 284 -2.05 -3.69 23.89
N THR A 285 -3.27 -4.04 23.46
CA THR A 285 -4.37 -3.10 23.22
C THR A 285 -5.48 -3.32 24.24
N LYS A 286 -5.73 -2.33 25.10
CA LYS A 286 -6.83 -2.37 26.08
C LYS A 286 -8.05 -1.66 25.52
N ILE A 287 -9.20 -2.33 25.52
CA ILE A 287 -10.47 -1.80 25.01
C ILE A 287 -11.49 -1.89 26.14
N ASP A 288 -12.16 -0.79 26.46
CA ASP A 288 -13.36 -0.83 27.31
C ASP A 288 -14.57 -0.97 26.40
N ILE A 289 -15.23 -2.13 26.43
CA ILE A 289 -16.35 -2.41 25.51
C ILE A 289 -17.57 -1.57 25.84
N GLU A 290 -17.68 -1.03 27.06
CA GLU A 290 -18.80 -0.18 27.45
C GLU A 290 -18.64 1.25 26.91
N HIS A 291 -17.40 1.69 26.68
CA HIS A 291 -17.08 2.98 26.11
C HIS A 291 -17.09 2.95 24.57
N PHE A 292 -18.29 2.86 24.00
CA PHE A 292 -18.51 2.90 22.56
C PHE A 292 -18.83 4.32 22.09
N ASP A 293 -17.90 4.93 21.35
CA ASP A 293 -17.99 6.29 20.78
C ASP A 293 -17.88 6.24 19.24
N PRO A 294 -18.96 5.84 18.53
CA PRO A 294 -18.93 5.72 17.09
C PRO A 294 -18.85 7.11 16.43
N LYS A 295 -17.75 7.35 15.70
CA LYS A 295 -17.53 8.59 14.93
C LYS A 295 -17.99 8.49 13.49
N ASP A 296 -18.13 7.27 12.98
CA ASP A 296 -18.56 6.98 11.63
C ASP A 296 -19.85 6.13 11.68
N HIS A 297 -20.69 6.28 10.67
CA HIS A 297 -21.81 5.37 10.40
C HIS A 297 -21.50 4.66 9.11
N SER A 298 -21.50 3.34 9.13
CA SER A 298 -21.20 2.57 7.92
C SER A 298 -22.34 2.71 6.91
N LYS A 299 -22.03 2.39 5.66
CA LYS A 299 -22.97 2.40 4.55
C LYS A 299 -22.85 1.09 3.79
N ALA A 300 -23.97 0.55 3.35
CA ALA A 300 -23.98 -0.51 2.37
C ALA A 300 -23.18 -0.12 1.12
N SER A 301 -22.30 -1.01 0.69
CA SER A 301 -21.56 -0.93 -0.58
C SER A 301 -22.18 -1.89 -1.60
N LYS A 302 -21.68 -1.88 -2.83
CA LYS A 302 -22.04 -2.89 -3.85
C LYS A 302 -20.82 -3.67 -4.31
N ALA A 303 -20.94 -4.98 -4.37
CA ALA A 303 -19.93 -5.83 -5.00
C ALA A 303 -20.33 -6.09 -6.46
N PHE A 304 -19.57 -5.55 -7.41
CA PHE A 304 -19.65 -5.92 -8.81
C PHE A 304 -18.71 -7.10 -9.07
N ILE A 305 -19.20 -8.13 -9.77
CA ILE A 305 -18.45 -9.31 -10.15
C ILE A 305 -18.34 -9.32 -11.66
N ARG A 306 -17.13 -9.16 -12.18
CA ARG A 306 -16.93 -9.05 -13.63
C ARG A 306 -16.77 -10.38 -14.31
N LEU A 307 -17.47 -10.48 -15.44
CA LEU A 307 -17.35 -11.56 -16.40
C LEU A 307 -17.12 -10.96 -17.79
N ASP A 308 -16.31 -11.62 -18.61
CA ASP A 308 -16.00 -11.11 -19.94
C ASP A 308 -17.18 -11.25 -20.89
N ASN A 309 -17.96 -12.33 -20.77
CA ASN A 309 -19.07 -12.63 -21.68
C ASN A 309 -20.13 -13.53 -21.03
N PHE A 310 -21.19 -13.85 -21.77
CA PHE A 310 -22.29 -14.69 -21.29
C PHE A 310 -21.91 -16.17 -21.11
N ASN A 311 -20.87 -16.67 -21.79
CA ASN A 311 -20.44 -18.06 -21.57
C ASN A 311 -19.89 -18.26 -20.17
N GLU A 312 -19.12 -17.29 -19.65
CA GLU A 312 -18.69 -17.31 -18.25
C GLU A 312 -19.89 -17.26 -17.29
N LEU A 313 -20.93 -16.48 -17.63
CA LEU A 313 -22.17 -16.48 -16.84
C LEU A 313 -22.85 -17.86 -16.86
N PHE A 314 -22.89 -18.54 -18.00
CA PHE A 314 -23.46 -19.90 -18.10
C PHE A 314 -22.66 -20.90 -17.30
N HIS A 315 -21.33 -20.85 -17.40
CA HIS A 315 -20.45 -21.67 -16.57
C HIS A 315 -20.70 -21.40 -15.09
N PHE A 316 -20.71 -20.15 -14.65
CA PHE A 316 -21.00 -19.80 -13.27
C PHE A 316 -22.39 -20.30 -12.80
N THR A 317 -23.43 -20.13 -13.62
CA THR A 317 -24.82 -20.35 -13.18
C THR A 317 -25.27 -21.82 -13.21
N PHE A 318 -24.62 -22.65 -14.05
CA PHE A 318 -25.01 -24.04 -14.28
C PHE A 318 -23.90 -25.06 -14.02
N ASN A 319 -22.70 -24.63 -13.63
CA ASN A 319 -21.65 -25.56 -13.28
C ASN A 319 -21.90 -26.14 -11.88
N ASP A 320 -22.32 -27.40 -11.82
CA ASP A 320 -22.53 -28.14 -10.57
C ASP A 320 -21.22 -28.50 -9.84
N TYR A 321 -20.04 -28.13 -10.38
CA TYR A 321 -18.75 -28.34 -9.72
C TYR A 321 -18.42 -27.28 -8.66
N PHE A 322 -18.96 -26.07 -8.76
CA PHE A 322 -18.63 -24.97 -7.84
C PHE A 322 -19.90 -24.43 -7.18
N ASP A 323 -20.08 -24.64 -5.88
CA ASP A 323 -21.21 -24.05 -5.13
C ASP A 323 -20.84 -22.62 -4.67
N ILE A 324 -20.72 -21.72 -5.65
CA ILE A 324 -20.35 -20.32 -5.39
C ILE A 324 -21.55 -19.58 -4.80
N ASP A 325 -21.40 -19.14 -3.55
CA ASP A 325 -22.40 -18.36 -2.83
C ASP A 325 -21.99 -16.88 -2.70
N PHE A 326 -22.86 -15.98 -3.20
CA PHE A 326 -22.72 -14.53 -3.08
C PHE A 326 -23.59 -13.92 -1.98
N SER A 327 -24.32 -14.71 -1.19
CA SER A 327 -25.22 -14.23 -0.14
C SER A 327 -24.54 -13.29 0.86
N PHE A 328 -23.22 -13.42 1.01
CA PHE A 328 -22.39 -12.65 1.94
C PHE A 328 -21.84 -11.34 1.36
N LEU A 329 -21.91 -11.15 0.03
CA LEU A 329 -21.50 -9.92 -0.61
C LEU A 329 -22.58 -8.86 -0.45
N PRO A 330 -22.22 -7.57 -0.30
CA PRO A 330 -23.20 -6.50 -0.19
C PRO A 330 -23.77 -6.21 -1.57
N GLU A 331 -25.08 -6.44 -1.75
CA GLU A 331 -25.85 -6.26 -2.99
C GLU A 331 -25.10 -6.67 -4.27
N PRO A 332 -24.78 -7.97 -4.45
CA PRO A 332 -23.93 -8.44 -5.54
C PRO A 332 -24.56 -8.17 -6.91
N VAL A 333 -23.74 -7.72 -7.86
CA VAL A 333 -24.13 -7.46 -9.25
C VAL A 333 -23.12 -8.12 -10.19
N ILE A 334 -23.57 -9.02 -11.06
CA ILE A 334 -22.71 -9.55 -12.14
C ILE A 334 -22.63 -8.51 -13.25
N LEU A 335 -21.42 -8.14 -13.66
CA LEU A 335 -21.15 -7.18 -14.74
C LEU A 335 -20.56 -7.90 -15.96
N ILE A 336 -21.33 -7.99 -17.04
CA ILE A 336 -20.89 -8.54 -18.33
C ILE A 336 -20.25 -7.45 -19.18
N ASN A 337 -18.95 -7.59 -19.49
CA ASN A 337 -18.19 -6.60 -20.23
C ASN A 337 -18.39 -6.64 -21.76
N ASP A 338 -18.44 -7.84 -22.35
CA ASP A 338 -18.70 -8.03 -23.78
C ASP A 338 -20.04 -8.74 -24.00
N ILE A 339 -20.92 -8.06 -24.74
CA ILE A 339 -22.27 -8.54 -25.09
C ILE A 339 -22.42 -8.80 -26.59
N LYS A 340 -21.32 -8.91 -27.35
CA LYS A 340 -21.36 -9.22 -28.78
C LYS A 340 -22.17 -10.46 -29.10
N ASP A 341 -22.12 -11.47 -28.23
CA ASP A 341 -22.87 -12.72 -28.37
C ASP A 341 -24.39 -12.50 -28.48
N LEU A 342 -24.93 -11.43 -27.86
CA LEU A 342 -26.34 -11.00 -28.04
C LEU A 342 -26.58 -10.35 -29.40
N THR A 343 -25.60 -9.63 -29.95
CA THR A 343 -25.72 -8.95 -31.25
C THR A 343 -25.54 -9.90 -32.43
N THR A 344 -24.75 -10.96 -32.26
CA THR A 344 -24.49 -11.99 -33.28
C THR A 344 -25.51 -13.13 -33.26
N ASN A 345 -26.49 -13.09 -32.33
CA ASN A 345 -27.47 -14.17 -32.09
C ASN A 345 -26.83 -15.54 -31.83
N GLN A 346 -25.62 -15.57 -31.23
CA GLN A 346 -24.90 -16.80 -30.92
C GLN A 346 -25.25 -17.37 -29.53
N ILE A 347 -26.16 -16.72 -28.80
CA ILE A 347 -26.61 -17.13 -27.47
C ILE A 347 -27.89 -17.98 -27.53
N ASN A 348 -27.93 -19.01 -26.68
CA ASN A 348 -29.16 -19.69 -26.33
C ASN A 348 -30.00 -18.83 -25.36
N TYR A 349 -31.02 -18.13 -25.89
CA TYR A 349 -31.89 -17.26 -25.08
C TYR A 349 -32.63 -17.99 -23.96
N HIS A 350 -33.00 -19.26 -24.15
CA HIS A 350 -33.65 -20.05 -23.10
C HIS A 350 -32.70 -20.32 -21.92
N LEU A 351 -31.42 -20.59 -22.20
CA LEU A 351 -30.39 -20.72 -21.17
C LEU A 351 -30.16 -19.39 -20.43
N LEU A 352 -30.15 -18.28 -21.18
CA LEU A 352 -30.01 -16.94 -20.62
C LEU A 352 -31.17 -16.53 -19.72
N TYR A 353 -32.41 -16.83 -20.10
CA TYR A 353 -33.58 -16.58 -19.24
C TYR A 353 -33.51 -17.39 -17.95
N ARG A 354 -33.10 -18.66 -18.01
CA ARG A 354 -32.86 -19.48 -16.82
C ARG A 354 -31.76 -18.92 -15.91
N CYS A 355 -30.70 -18.33 -16.48
CA CYS A 355 -29.70 -17.61 -15.68
C CYS A 355 -30.34 -16.48 -14.89
N PHE A 356 -31.17 -15.67 -15.54
CA PHE A 356 -31.76 -14.49 -14.93
C PHE A 356 -32.70 -14.87 -13.80
N ASP A 357 -33.53 -15.90 -13.99
CA ASP A 357 -34.37 -16.46 -12.93
C ASP A 357 -33.52 -16.87 -11.72
N LYS A 358 -32.46 -17.65 -11.93
CA LYS A 358 -31.55 -18.09 -10.86
C LYS A 358 -30.87 -16.92 -10.14
N LEU A 359 -30.40 -15.91 -10.87
CA LEU A 359 -29.74 -14.74 -10.28
C LEU A 359 -30.72 -13.91 -9.45
N PHE A 360 -31.90 -13.59 -9.99
CA PHE A 360 -32.87 -12.73 -9.32
C PHE A 360 -33.53 -13.40 -8.12
N GLU A 361 -33.75 -14.73 -8.17
CA GLU A 361 -34.20 -15.51 -7.00
C GLU A 361 -33.18 -15.46 -5.85
N ARG A 362 -31.89 -15.43 -6.16
CA ARG A 362 -30.80 -15.24 -5.18
C ARG A 362 -30.50 -13.77 -4.88
N HIS A 363 -31.36 -12.84 -5.32
CA HIS A 363 -31.20 -11.39 -5.16
C HIS A 363 -29.94 -10.77 -5.79
N ILE A 364 -29.29 -11.45 -6.75
CA ILE A 364 -28.12 -10.98 -7.48
C ILE A 364 -28.55 -10.11 -8.67
N GLY A 365 -27.96 -8.93 -8.82
CA GLY A 365 -28.19 -8.05 -9.98
C GLY A 365 -27.41 -8.48 -11.22
N LEU A 366 -27.84 -8.02 -12.39
CA LEU A 366 -27.12 -8.20 -13.65
C LEU A 366 -26.95 -6.87 -14.37
N ALA A 367 -25.69 -6.49 -14.59
CA ALA A 367 -25.26 -5.34 -15.35
C ALA A 367 -24.65 -5.77 -16.70
N MET A 368 -24.95 -5.01 -17.75
CA MET A 368 -24.38 -5.23 -19.09
C MET A 368 -23.75 -3.94 -19.61
N THR A 369 -22.51 -4.05 -20.11
CA THR A 369 -21.80 -2.92 -20.71
C THR A 369 -22.26 -2.69 -22.14
N ILE A 370 -22.65 -1.47 -22.45
CA ILE A 370 -23.15 -1.01 -23.75
C ILE A 370 -22.09 -0.15 -24.42
N LYS A 371 -21.49 -0.63 -25.51
CA LYS A 371 -20.41 0.06 -26.24
C LYS A 371 -20.89 0.72 -27.53
N SER A 372 -22.11 0.42 -27.98
CA SER A 372 -22.66 0.99 -29.20
C SER A 372 -24.20 1.14 -29.19
N LYS A 373 -24.71 1.91 -30.16
CA LYS A 373 -26.17 1.97 -30.43
C LYS A 373 -26.76 0.63 -30.87
N VAL A 374 -25.95 -0.24 -31.47
CA VAL A 374 -26.37 -1.58 -31.91
C VAL A 374 -26.57 -2.47 -30.68
N ASP A 375 -25.60 -2.46 -29.78
CA ASP A 375 -25.63 -3.16 -28.49
C ASP A 375 -26.88 -2.76 -27.70
N PHE A 376 -27.11 -1.45 -27.58
CA PHE A 376 -28.28 -0.91 -26.89
C PHE A 376 -29.60 -1.42 -27.51
N LYS A 377 -29.72 -1.43 -28.83
CA LYS A 377 -30.93 -1.92 -29.51
C LYS A 377 -31.14 -3.41 -29.24
N ALA A 378 -30.09 -4.21 -29.33
CA ALA A 378 -30.15 -5.65 -29.06
C ALA A 378 -30.57 -5.94 -27.62
N VAL A 379 -29.91 -5.31 -26.64
CA VAL A 379 -30.23 -5.46 -25.21
C VAL A 379 -31.64 -4.96 -24.90
N ASN A 380 -32.05 -3.81 -25.44
CA ASN A 380 -33.40 -3.28 -25.21
C ASN A 380 -34.49 -4.20 -25.79
N GLN A 381 -34.31 -4.73 -27.00
CA GLN A 381 -35.25 -5.68 -27.60
C GLN A 381 -35.30 -6.98 -26.78
N PHE A 382 -34.15 -7.46 -26.33
CA PHE A 382 -34.04 -8.64 -25.49
C PHE A 382 -34.76 -8.46 -24.14
N ILE A 383 -34.52 -7.34 -23.43
CA ILE A 383 -35.18 -7.03 -22.15
C ILE A 383 -36.70 -6.95 -22.34
N LEU A 384 -37.18 -6.27 -23.39
CA LEU A 384 -38.61 -6.21 -23.69
C LEU A 384 -39.21 -7.61 -23.91
N THR A 385 -38.50 -8.47 -24.64
CA THR A 385 -38.94 -9.85 -24.90
C THR A 385 -38.95 -10.68 -23.61
N PHE A 386 -37.93 -10.54 -22.75
CA PHE A 386 -37.87 -11.23 -21.46
C PHE A 386 -39.04 -10.85 -20.55
N LEU A 387 -39.29 -9.55 -20.38
CA LEU A 387 -40.38 -9.02 -19.55
C LEU A 387 -41.76 -9.39 -20.14
N GLN A 388 -41.89 -9.45 -21.45
CA GLN A 388 -43.14 -9.86 -22.12
C GLN A 388 -43.38 -11.38 -22.06
N GLY A 389 -42.33 -12.19 -21.98
CA GLY A 389 -42.42 -13.66 -22.00
C GLY A 389 -42.65 -14.32 -20.64
N HIS A 390 -42.46 -13.62 -19.51
CA HIS A 390 -42.51 -14.21 -18.17
C HIS A 390 -43.56 -13.51 -17.29
N THR A 391 -44.70 -14.18 -17.07
CA THR A 391 -45.88 -13.64 -16.36
C THR A 391 -45.60 -13.21 -14.92
N ASP A 392 -44.67 -13.86 -14.22
CA ASP A 392 -44.36 -13.52 -12.83
C ASP A 392 -43.64 -12.17 -12.69
N TYR A 393 -42.84 -11.79 -13.68
CA TYR A 393 -42.23 -10.45 -13.73
C TYR A 393 -43.24 -9.38 -14.16
N GLN A 394 -44.22 -9.71 -15.01
CA GLN A 394 -45.30 -8.79 -15.38
C GLN A 394 -46.26 -8.49 -14.24
N LEU A 395 -46.53 -9.49 -13.40
CA LEU A 395 -47.39 -9.38 -12.23
C LEU A 395 -46.66 -8.81 -11.00
N ASN A 396 -45.43 -8.31 -11.17
CA ASN A 396 -44.55 -7.81 -10.10
C ASN A 396 -44.32 -8.80 -8.94
N LYS A 397 -44.40 -10.12 -9.20
CA LYS A 397 -44.12 -11.15 -8.19
C LYS A 397 -42.61 -11.34 -7.98
N LYS A 398 -41.79 -11.06 -9.01
CA LYS A 398 -40.32 -11.09 -8.95
C LYS A 398 -39.76 -9.72 -9.31
N THR A 399 -38.74 -9.25 -8.58
CA THR A 399 -38.07 -7.98 -8.85
C THR A 399 -36.97 -8.16 -9.90
N VAL A 400 -36.98 -7.30 -10.92
CA VAL A 400 -35.97 -7.32 -11.98
C VAL A 400 -34.81 -6.42 -11.56
N LYS A 401 -33.62 -7.01 -11.33
CA LYS A 401 -32.42 -6.27 -10.93
C LYS A 401 -31.47 -6.10 -12.11
N LEU A 402 -31.93 -5.42 -13.17
CA LEU A 402 -31.13 -5.15 -14.36
C LEU A 402 -30.45 -3.79 -14.30
N MET A 403 -29.24 -3.71 -14.83
CA MET A 403 -28.47 -2.49 -14.97
C MET A 403 -27.82 -2.39 -16.35
N LEU A 404 -27.79 -1.18 -16.91
CA LEU A 404 -27.09 -0.89 -18.16
C LEU A 404 -25.95 0.09 -17.90
N ILE A 405 -24.71 -0.33 -18.20
CA ILE A 405 -23.52 0.51 -18.05
C ILE A 405 -23.09 1.00 -19.42
N PHE A 406 -23.16 2.32 -19.66
CA PHE A 406 -22.72 2.89 -20.93
C PHE A 406 -21.22 3.15 -20.92
N ASP A 407 -20.53 2.67 -21.95
CA ASP A 407 -19.11 2.94 -22.13
C ASP A 407 -18.90 4.31 -22.80
N SER A 408 -18.38 5.26 -22.04
CA SER A 408 -18.12 6.61 -22.54
C SER A 408 -16.89 6.70 -23.45
N ALA A 409 -16.02 5.68 -23.49
CA ALA A 409 -14.89 5.68 -24.41
C ALA A 409 -15.34 5.44 -25.86
N THR A 410 -16.40 4.64 -26.04
CA THR A 410 -16.91 4.21 -27.34
C THR A 410 -18.20 4.93 -27.76
N MET A 411 -18.95 5.49 -26.81
CA MET A 411 -20.20 6.22 -27.07
C MET A 411 -20.09 7.71 -26.75
N THR A 412 -20.74 8.54 -27.58
CA THR A 412 -20.86 9.97 -27.30
C THR A 412 -21.91 10.22 -26.20
N ILE A 413 -21.74 11.28 -25.41
CA ILE A 413 -22.71 11.66 -24.37
C ILE A 413 -24.12 11.87 -24.94
N HIS A 414 -24.21 12.43 -26.16
CA HIS A 414 -25.50 12.60 -26.83
C HIS A 414 -26.19 11.27 -27.08
N ASP A 415 -25.44 10.26 -27.55
CA ASP A 415 -25.97 8.94 -27.81
C ASP A 415 -26.37 8.21 -26.52
N ILE A 416 -25.54 8.30 -25.49
CA ILE A 416 -25.83 7.78 -24.14
C ILE A 416 -27.13 8.40 -23.61
N HIS A 417 -27.28 9.72 -23.74
CA HIS A 417 -28.48 10.43 -23.29
C HIS A 417 -29.74 9.99 -24.06
N LEU A 418 -29.65 9.84 -25.38
CA LEU A 418 -30.78 9.35 -26.20
C LEU A 418 -31.17 7.91 -25.84
N CYS A 419 -30.18 7.04 -25.60
CA CYS A 419 -30.41 5.67 -25.14
C CYS A 419 -31.09 5.66 -23.77
N HIS A 420 -30.61 6.47 -22.83
CA HIS A 420 -31.20 6.62 -21.50
C HIS A 420 -32.68 7.06 -21.56
N LEU A 421 -33.01 8.09 -22.36
CA LEU A 421 -34.38 8.58 -22.52
C LEU A 421 -35.35 7.52 -23.08
N LYS A 422 -34.86 6.62 -23.96
CA LYS A 422 -35.69 5.58 -24.59
C LYS A 422 -36.14 4.49 -23.62
N ILE A 423 -35.34 4.15 -22.61
CA ILE A 423 -35.65 3.07 -21.64
C ILE A 423 -36.30 3.63 -20.38
N LYS A 424 -35.83 4.77 -19.86
CA LYS A 424 -36.35 5.36 -18.62
C LYS A 424 -37.87 5.59 -18.64
N ASN A 425 -38.42 5.90 -19.81
CA ASN A 425 -39.86 6.06 -19.98
C ASN A 425 -40.65 4.74 -20.02
N LYS A 426 -39.98 3.62 -20.28
CA LYS A 426 -40.60 2.29 -20.45
C LYS A 426 -40.42 1.36 -19.25
N ASN A 427 -39.31 1.45 -18.51
CA ASN A 427 -39.03 0.64 -17.32
C ASN A 427 -38.32 1.48 -16.26
N ARG A 428 -38.98 1.70 -15.11
CA ARG A 428 -38.44 2.52 -14.00
C ARG A 428 -37.46 1.75 -13.11
N ASP A 429 -37.52 0.43 -13.11
CA ASP A 429 -36.74 -0.42 -12.20
C ASP A 429 -35.32 -0.75 -12.70
N ILE A 430 -35.06 -0.52 -13.99
CA ILE A 430 -33.73 -0.72 -14.58
C ILE A 430 -32.81 0.41 -14.10
N LYS A 431 -31.66 0.04 -13.55
CA LYS A 431 -30.61 0.96 -13.11
C LYS A 431 -29.67 1.30 -14.25
N TYR A 432 -29.00 2.45 -14.16
CA TYR A 432 -28.12 2.90 -15.23
C TYR A 432 -26.80 3.41 -14.67
N GLY A 433 -25.71 3.11 -15.36
CA GLY A 433 -24.41 3.67 -15.05
C GLY A 433 -23.63 4.05 -16.30
N VAL A 434 -22.47 4.67 -16.07
CA VAL A 434 -21.56 5.09 -17.13
C VAL A 434 -20.12 4.93 -16.67
N THR A 435 -19.22 4.55 -17.57
CA THR A 435 -17.77 4.60 -17.31
C THR A 435 -17.28 6.04 -17.39
N ILE A 436 -16.41 6.45 -16.47
CA ILE A 436 -15.91 7.83 -16.38
C ILE A 436 -14.70 8.04 -17.28
N ASP A 437 -13.93 6.99 -17.55
CA ASP A 437 -12.63 7.04 -18.24
C ASP A 437 -12.74 7.79 -19.57
N GLY A 438 -13.69 7.42 -20.43
CA GLY A 438 -13.92 8.10 -21.70
C GLY A 438 -14.37 9.56 -21.58
N LEU A 439 -15.15 9.92 -20.54
CA LEU A 439 -15.54 11.30 -20.27
C LEU A 439 -14.34 12.18 -19.88
N LEU A 440 -13.33 11.59 -19.22
CA LEU A 440 -12.08 12.27 -18.96
C LEU A 440 -11.33 12.53 -20.27
N HIS A 441 -11.29 11.60 -21.22
CA HIS A 441 -10.64 11.88 -22.52
C HIS A 441 -11.36 12.95 -23.34
N GLN A 442 -12.70 12.98 -23.31
CA GLN A 442 -13.50 13.87 -24.15
C GLN A 442 -13.47 15.35 -23.75
N HIS A 443 -13.07 15.68 -22.51
CA HIS A 443 -13.18 17.05 -21.98
C HIS A 443 -11.85 17.60 -21.47
N GLN A 444 -11.59 18.88 -21.77
CA GLN A 444 -10.31 19.53 -21.41
C GLN A 444 -10.14 19.77 -19.90
N THR A 445 -11.23 19.99 -19.16
CA THR A 445 -11.19 20.32 -17.71
C THR A 445 -12.02 19.33 -16.90
N LEU A 446 -11.63 19.09 -15.64
CA LEU A 446 -12.37 18.21 -14.72
C LEU A 446 -13.73 18.79 -14.34
N ASP A 447 -13.84 20.10 -14.18
CA ASP A 447 -15.12 20.77 -13.86
C ASP A 447 -16.22 20.44 -14.89
N LYS A 448 -15.86 20.40 -16.18
CA LYS A 448 -16.80 20.01 -17.24
C LYS A 448 -17.23 18.55 -17.10
N THR A 449 -16.29 17.66 -16.76
CA THR A 449 -16.62 16.26 -16.49
C THR A 449 -17.57 16.15 -15.30
N TYR A 450 -17.29 16.83 -14.18
CA TYR A 450 -18.17 16.86 -13.01
C TYR A 450 -19.56 17.42 -13.33
N ASP A 451 -19.66 18.51 -14.09
CA ASP A 451 -20.93 19.09 -14.53
C ASP A 451 -21.77 18.10 -15.35
N ILE A 452 -21.12 17.34 -16.23
CA ILE A 452 -21.77 16.32 -17.04
C ILE A 452 -22.27 15.16 -16.17
N LEU A 453 -21.45 14.67 -15.26
CA LEU A 453 -21.85 13.61 -14.33
C LEU A 453 -23.08 14.06 -13.51
N ARG A 454 -23.04 15.27 -12.94
CA ARG A 454 -24.17 15.85 -12.19
C ARG A 454 -25.43 15.99 -13.05
N ARG A 455 -25.30 16.41 -14.31
CA ARG A 455 -26.42 16.58 -15.25
C ARG A 455 -27.02 15.26 -15.70
N LEU A 456 -26.19 14.24 -15.93
CA LEU A 456 -26.64 12.92 -16.36
C LEU A 456 -27.40 12.18 -15.25
N HIS A 457 -27.00 12.38 -13.99
CA HIS A 457 -27.68 11.83 -12.81
C HIS A 457 -27.92 10.31 -12.91
N PHE A 458 -26.88 9.58 -13.34
CA PHE A 458 -26.90 8.12 -13.36
C PHE A 458 -26.90 7.54 -11.93
N ASP A 459 -27.34 6.29 -11.81
CA ASP A 459 -27.34 5.56 -10.54
C ASP A 459 -25.90 5.18 -10.15
N TYR A 460 -25.05 4.83 -11.14
CA TYR A 460 -23.67 4.41 -10.92
C TYR A 460 -22.66 5.06 -11.87
N TYR A 461 -21.46 5.33 -11.37
CA TYR A 461 -20.33 5.86 -12.13
C TYR A 461 -19.11 4.97 -11.90
N LEU A 462 -18.66 4.27 -12.94
CA LEU A 462 -17.52 3.37 -12.86
C LEU A 462 -16.25 4.13 -13.25
N LEU A 463 -15.19 4.00 -12.46
CA LEU A 463 -13.91 4.64 -12.72
C LEU A 463 -12.76 3.65 -12.51
N ASP A 464 -11.97 3.43 -13.55
CA ASP A 464 -10.69 2.73 -13.44
C ASP A 464 -9.58 3.75 -13.13
N ILE A 465 -9.43 4.06 -11.84
CA ILE A 465 -8.43 5.01 -11.34
C ILE A 465 -7.00 4.47 -11.45
N GLU A 466 -6.83 3.16 -11.61
CA GLU A 466 -5.51 2.51 -11.72
C GLU A 466 -5.00 2.51 -13.16
N ASN A 467 -5.87 2.80 -14.13
CA ASN A 467 -5.48 3.01 -15.51
C ASN A 467 -4.47 4.16 -15.63
N ILE A 468 -3.37 3.88 -16.35
CA ILE A 468 -2.25 4.83 -16.53
C ILE A 468 -2.73 6.10 -17.26
N GLU A 469 -3.61 5.95 -18.24
CA GLU A 469 -4.17 7.07 -18.99
C GLU A 469 -5.09 7.92 -18.11
N THR A 470 -6.01 7.29 -17.36
CA THR A 470 -6.89 7.96 -16.39
C THR A 470 -6.07 8.74 -15.36
N THR A 471 -5.08 8.09 -14.74
CA THR A 471 -4.19 8.72 -13.75
C THR A 471 -3.46 9.93 -14.34
N SER A 472 -2.90 9.78 -15.54
CA SER A 472 -2.17 10.86 -16.23
C SER A 472 -3.09 12.04 -16.55
N LEU A 473 -4.33 11.78 -16.97
CA LEU A 473 -5.32 12.82 -17.25
C LEU A 473 -5.72 13.60 -15.99
N LEU A 474 -5.93 12.92 -14.87
CA LEU A 474 -6.28 13.59 -13.61
C LEU A 474 -5.17 14.53 -13.15
N ILE A 475 -3.92 14.05 -13.15
CA ILE A 475 -2.73 14.83 -12.75
C ILE A 475 -2.51 16.02 -13.69
N ASN A 476 -2.67 15.82 -15.00
CA ASN A 476 -2.47 16.91 -15.96
C ASN A 476 -3.54 18.01 -15.84
N LYS A 477 -4.76 17.65 -15.42
CA LYS A 477 -5.88 18.59 -15.37
C LYS A 477 -6.07 19.28 -14.03
N SER A 478 -5.54 18.72 -12.93
CA SER A 478 -5.59 19.37 -11.63
C SER A 478 -4.35 19.05 -10.79
N LYS A 479 -3.82 20.09 -10.14
CA LYS A 479 -2.69 20.01 -9.21
C LYS A 479 -3.03 19.30 -7.90
N THR A 480 -4.31 19.04 -7.62
CA THR A 480 -4.75 18.30 -6.43
C THR A 480 -4.36 16.82 -6.51
N TYR A 481 -4.23 16.28 -7.72
CA TYR A 481 -3.80 14.90 -7.95
C TYR A 481 -2.29 14.87 -8.14
N ASN A 482 -1.63 13.93 -7.47
CA ASN A 482 -0.19 13.74 -7.57
C ASN A 482 0.15 12.25 -7.72
N ARG A 483 1.39 11.96 -8.15
CA ARG A 483 1.86 10.58 -8.33
C ARG A 483 2.26 9.90 -7.01
N THR A 484 2.38 10.66 -5.94
CA THR A 484 2.86 10.19 -4.63
C THR A 484 1.71 9.73 -3.72
N THR A 485 0.46 10.10 -4.02
CA THR A 485 -0.75 9.65 -3.33
C THR A 485 -1.19 8.28 -3.83
N SER A 486 -1.85 7.52 -2.97
CA SER A 486 -2.37 6.21 -3.36
C SER A 486 -3.48 6.34 -4.40
N HIS A 487 -3.69 5.29 -5.20
CA HIS A 487 -4.81 5.23 -6.15
C HIS A 487 -6.16 5.43 -5.44
N PHE A 488 -6.32 4.85 -4.25
CA PHE A 488 -7.53 4.99 -3.46
C PHE A 488 -7.75 6.43 -2.94
N ASP A 489 -6.69 7.12 -2.52
CA ASP A 489 -6.79 8.53 -2.11
C ASP A 489 -7.17 9.43 -3.29
N ASN A 490 -6.57 9.19 -4.47
CA ASN A 490 -6.95 9.90 -5.69
C ASN A 490 -8.41 9.63 -6.07
N TYR A 491 -8.88 8.37 -5.94
CA TYR A 491 -10.28 8.01 -6.14
C TYR A 491 -11.22 8.74 -5.16
N LYS A 492 -10.87 8.76 -3.87
CA LYS A 492 -11.63 9.48 -2.85
C LYS A 492 -11.68 10.98 -3.13
N GLN A 493 -10.55 11.57 -3.53
CA GLN A 493 -10.48 12.98 -3.89
C GLN A 493 -11.39 13.29 -5.09
N PHE A 494 -11.40 12.42 -6.11
CA PHE A 494 -12.29 12.56 -7.27
C PHE A 494 -13.77 12.57 -6.88
N ILE A 495 -14.17 11.68 -5.97
CA ILE A 495 -15.54 11.65 -5.43
C ILE A 495 -15.86 12.96 -4.72
N ILE A 496 -14.98 13.43 -3.83
CA ILE A 496 -15.19 14.67 -3.07
C ILE A 496 -15.32 15.87 -4.02
N ASP A 497 -14.41 16.00 -4.98
CA ASP A 497 -14.38 17.10 -5.95
C ASP A 497 -15.64 17.11 -6.85
N SER A 498 -16.18 15.94 -7.17
CA SER A 498 -17.37 15.81 -8.02
C SER A 498 -18.65 16.35 -7.36
N GLY A 499 -18.71 16.36 -6.02
CA GLY A 499 -19.91 16.69 -5.25
C GLY A 499 -21.07 15.69 -5.43
N ILE A 500 -20.79 14.49 -5.92
CA ILE A 500 -21.76 13.39 -6.06
C ILE A 500 -21.60 12.44 -4.86
N GLU A 501 -22.71 11.84 -4.43
CA GLU A 501 -22.70 10.89 -3.33
C GLU A 501 -21.78 9.69 -3.60
N SER A 502 -20.92 9.35 -2.64
CA SER A 502 -19.92 8.28 -2.75
C SER A 502 -20.51 6.89 -3.06
N THR A 503 -21.75 6.64 -2.63
CA THR A 503 -22.49 5.38 -2.89
C THR A 503 -22.82 5.13 -4.35
N ARG A 504 -22.70 6.18 -5.20
CA ARG A 504 -22.92 6.08 -6.64
C ARG A 504 -21.64 5.77 -7.41
N PHE A 505 -20.47 5.82 -6.78
CA PHE A 505 -19.22 5.52 -7.48
C PHE A 505 -18.84 4.06 -7.32
N VAL A 506 -18.30 3.48 -8.38
CA VAL A 506 -17.80 2.11 -8.42
C VAL A 506 -16.33 2.15 -8.82
N TYR A 507 -15.46 1.66 -7.94
CA TYR A 507 -14.05 1.48 -8.25
C TYR A 507 -13.94 0.27 -9.17
N ASP A 508 -13.61 0.50 -10.44
CA ASP A 508 -13.48 -0.57 -11.42
C ASP A 508 -12.03 -1.06 -11.48
N TYR A 509 -11.84 -2.35 -11.81
CA TYR A 509 -10.51 -2.98 -11.95
C TYR A 509 -9.60 -2.93 -10.70
N LEU A 510 -10.14 -3.15 -9.49
CA LEU A 510 -9.32 -3.20 -8.27
C LEU A 510 -8.18 -4.22 -8.39
N SER A 511 -6.94 -3.74 -8.31
CA SER A 511 -5.76 -4.59 -8.40
C SER A 511 -4.88 -4.48 -7.14
N LEU A 512 -3.85 -5.33 -7.08
CA LEU A 512 -2.83 -5.27 -6.04
C LEU A 512 -2.18 -3.87 -5.93
N LYS A 513 -2.16 -3.07 -7.01
CA LYS A 513 -1.58 -1.71 -7.02
C LYS A 513 -2.34 -0.73 -6.13
N CYS A 514 -3.62 -0.95 -5.85
CA CYS A 514 -4.38 -0.15 -4.90
C CYS A 514 -3.79 -0.22 -3.49
N PHE A 515 -3.17 -1.35 -3.15
CA PHE A 515 -2.63 -1.62 -1.82
C PHE A 515 -1.18 -1.16 -1.75
N LYS A 516 -0.96 0.01 -1.13
CA LYS A 516 0.35 0.67 -1.02
C LYS A 516 1.51 -0.27 -0.69
N TYR A 517 1.29 -1.24 0.21
CA TYR A 517 2.35 -2.11 0.75
C TYR A 517 2.65 -3.34 -0.10
N THR A 518 1.82 -3.66 -1.10
CA THR A 518 2.11 -4.74 -2.06
C THR A 518 3.21 -4.35 -3.04
N ASN A 519 3.60 -3.06 -3.10
CA ASN A 519 4.57 -2.53 -4.05
C ASN A 519 4.27 -2.97 -5.50
N ASN A 520 3.12 -2.55 -6.02
CA ASN A 520 2.63 -2.94 -7.35
C ASN A 520 2.47 -4.46 -7.55
N GLY A 521 2.22 -5.21 -6.47
CA GLY A 521 2.04 -6.67 -6.50
C GLY A 521 3.32 -7.49 -6.37
N VAL A 522 4.47 -6.86 -6.07
CA VAL A 522 5.73 -7.58 -5.77
C VAL A 522 5.65 -8.31 -4.44
N ASN A 523 5.05 -7.69 -3.42
CA ASN A 523 4.85 -8.28 -2.10
C ASN A 523 3.45 -8.90 -1.99
N PRO A 524 3.29 -9.98 -1.20
CA PRO A 524 1.99 -10.59 -0.98
C PRO A 524 1.00 -9.63 -0.31
N LEU A 525 -0.28 -9.85 -0.59
CA LEU A 525 -1.39 -9.17 0.07
C LEU A 525 -1.66 -9.85 1.42
N GLN A 526 -1.69 -9.07 2.51
CA GLN A 526 -1.97 -9.59 3.85
C GLN A 526 -3.45 -9.39 4.22
N LEU A 527 -3.91 -10.12 5.23
CA LEU A 527 -5.29 -10.03 5.70
C LEU A 527 -5.61 -8.63 6.25
N ALA A 528 -4.65 -7.97 6.89
CA ALA A 528 -4.80 -6.61 7.38
C ALA A 528 -5.12 -5.61 6.25
N ASP A 529 -4.51 -5.75 5.08
CA ASP A 529 -4.81 -4.90 3.92
C ASP A 529 -6.26 -5.06 3.46
N LEU A 530 -6.72 -6.32 3.40
CA LEU A 530 -8.10 -6.65 3.05
C LEU A 530 -9.10 -6.09 4.08
N VAL A 531 -8.80 -6.19 5.37
CA VAL A 531 -9.65 -5.62 6.42
C VAL A 531 -9.72 -4.10 6.29
N CYS A 532 -8.60 -3.42 6.10
CA CYS A 532 -8.58 -1.97 5.93
C CYS A 532 -9.31 -1.52 4.66
N HIS A 533 -9.23 -2.30 3.59
CA HIS A 533 -10.03 -2.10 2.38
C HIS A 533 -11.54 -2.19 2.66
N ILE A 534 -11.97 -3.23 3.39
CA ILE A 534 -13.38 -3.37 3.79
C ILE A 534 -13.82 -2.25 4.73
N ILE A 535 -12.97 -1.82 5.67
CA ILE A 535 -13.27 -0.67 6.54
C ILE A 535 -13.44 0.60 5.72
N ALA A 536 -12.57 0.86 4.73
CA ALA A 536 -12.71 1.99 3.84
C ALA A 536 -14.05 1.93 3.09
N LEU A 537 -14.40 0.77 2.53
CA LEU A 537 -15.70 0.56 1.88
C LEU A 537 -16.88 0.86 2.80
N LEU A 538 -16.87 0.35 4.02
CA LEU A 538 -17.93 0.60 5.00
C LEU A 538 -18.12 2.09 5.27
N ARG A 539 -17.03 2.88 5.30
CA ARG A 539 -17.12 4.33 5.52
C ARG A 539 -17.68 5.09 4.31
N TYR A 540 -17.31 4.71 3.09
CA TYR A 540 -17.67 5.45 1.88
C TYR A 540 -18.96 4.94 1.22
N GLY A 541 -19.31 3.67 1.36
CA GLY A 541 -20.49 3.03 0.75
C GLY A 541 -20.44 2.92 -0.78
N GLY A 542 -19.30 3.20 -1.41
CA GLY A 542 -19.11 3.04 -2.86
C GLY A 542 -19.09 1.57 -3.29
N GLY A 543 -19.36 1.31 -4.57
CA GLY A 543 -19.21 -0.02 -5.14
C GLY A 543 -17.76 -0.35 -5.50
N ILE A 544 -17.45 -1.64 -5.61
CA ILE A 544 -16.16 -2.13 -6.11
C ILE A 544 -16.40 -3.28 -7.06
N SER A 545 -15.59 -3.32 -8.12
CA SER A 545 -15.56 -4.44 -9.03
C SER A 545 -14.43 -5.42 -8.72
N TYR A 546 -14.79 -6.69 -8.60
CA TYR A 546 -13.88 -7.81 -8.38
C TYR A 546 -13.86 -8.76 -9.58
N GLN A 547 -12.77 -9.51 -9.70
CA GLN A 547 -12.69 -10.68 -10.56
C GLN A 547 -13.34 -11.89 -9.84
N LEU A 548 -14.05 -12.74 -10.58
CA LEU A 548 -14.70 -13.91 -9.97
C LEU A 548 -13.68 -14.97 -9.54
N ILE A 549 -12.89 -15.48 -10.49
CA ILE A 549 -11.94 -16.58 -10.31
C ILE A 549 -10.51 -16.07 -10.52
N ALA A 550 -9.59 -16.44 -9.64
CA ALA A 550 -8.17 -16.12 -9.78
C ALA A 550 -7.55 -16.80 -11.01
N THR A 551 -6.94 -16.00 -11.89
CA THR A 551 -6.30 -16.48 -13.14
C THR A 551 -4.81 -16.13 -13.20
N GLY A 552 -4.17 -15.84 -12.06
CA GLY A 552 -2.80 -15.32 -12.01
C GLY A 552 -2.64 -13.86 -12.46
N SER A 553 -3.76 -13.13 -12.58
CA SER A 553 -3.77 -11.69 -12.82
C SER A 553 -3.42 -10.91 -11.53
N ILE A 554 -3.12 -9.61 -11.67
CA ILE A 554 -2.94 -8.71 -10.52
C ILE A 554 -4.27 -8.26 -9.89
N TYR A 555 -5.42 -8.67 -10.45
CA TYR A 555 -6.73 -8.21 -10.00
C TYR A 555 -7.23 -9.02 -8.81
N ILE A 556 -7.90 -8.33 -7.88
CA ILE A 556 -8.43 -8.98 -6.69
C ILE A 556 -9.59 -9.90 -7.08
N SER A 557 -9.43 -11.19 -6.76
CA SER A 557 -10.38 -12.23 -7.06
C SER A 557 -11.14 -12.69 -5.81
N LEU A 558 -12.34 -13.24 -6.00
CA LEU A 558 -13.19 -13.72 -4.90
C LEU A 558 -13.01 -15.21 -4.62
N PHE A 559 -12.72 -16.00 -5.64
CA PHE A 559 -12.54 -17.45 -5.57
C PHE A 559 -11.23 -17.85 -6.25
N ASN A 560 -10.62 -18.95 -5.81
CA ASN A 560 -9.48 -19.54 -6.51
C ASN A 560 -9.95 -20.35 -7.74
N GLU A 561 -9.01 -20.92 -8.49
CA GLU A 561 -9.28 -21.70 -9.71
C GLU A 561 -10.16 -22.96 -9.50
N PHE A 562 -10.28 -23.41 -8.24
CA PHE A 562 -11.12 -24.55 -7.83
C PHE A 562 -12.48 -24.13 -7.26
N GLY A 563 -12.81 -22.84 -7.31
CA GLY A 563 -14.09 -22.31 -6.80
C GLY A 563 -14.17 -22.20 -5.28
N ASN A 564 -13.05 -22.36 -4.56
CA ASN A 564 -13.00 -22.14 -3.11
C ASN A 564 -12.87 -20.65 -2.81
N ALA A 565 -13.57 -20.19 -1.77
CA ALA A 565 -13.55 -18.80 -1.34
C ALA A 565 -12.15 -18.34 -0.93
N LEU A 566 -11.73 -17.16 -1.41
CA LEU A 566 -10.50 -16.49 -0.96
C LEU A 566 -10.76 -15.68 0.33
N PRO A 567 -9.71 -15.28 1.08
CA PRO A 567 -9.85 -14.60 2.36
C PRO A 567 -10.79 -13.39 2.38
N LEU A 568 -10.84 -12.64 1.29
CA LEU A 568 -11.73 -11.49 1.13
C LEU A 568 -13.22 -11.85 1.36
N ILE A 569 -13.69 -13.02 0.88
CA ILE A 569 -15.06 -13.47 1.10
C ILE A 569 -15.32 -13.72 2.60
N HIS A 570 -14.36 -14.30 3.31
CA HIS A 570 -14.48 -14.51 4.75
C HIS A 570 -14.49 -13.19 5.53
N ILE A 571 -13.70 -12.21 5.10
CA ILE A 571 -13.72 -10.87 5.70
C ILE A 571 -15.06 -10.18 5.43
N TYR A 572 -15.67 -10.33 4.25
CA TYR A 572 -17.03 -9.86 3.99
C TYR A 572 -18.06 -10.49 4.94
N LYS A 573 -17.96 -11.80 5.18
CA LYS A 573 -18.81 -12.52 6.16
C LYS A 573 -18.67 -11.91 7.57
N MET A 574 -17.44 -11.65 8.01
CA MET A 574 -17.16 -11.00 9.30
C MET A 574 -17.70 -9.56 9.36
N ALA A 575 -17.56 -8.82 8.27
CA ALA A 575 -17.97 -7.41 8.17
C ALA A 575 -19.49 -7.21 8.10
N HIS A 576 -20.28 -8.25 7.85
CA HIS A 576 -21.73 -8.16 7.74
C HIS A 576 -22.40 -7.53 8.98
N ALA A 577 -21.88 -7.80 10.18
CA ALA A 577 -22.39 -7.22 11.44
C ALA A 577 -22.13 -5.72 11.60
N PHE A 578 -21.37 -5.11 10.68
CA PHE A 578 -20.99 -3.70 10.71
C PHE A 578 -21.71 -2.90 9.62
N VAL A 579 -22.46 -3.53 8.71
CA VAL A 579 -23.15 -2.85 7.60
C VAL A 579 -24.38 -2.12 8.10
N ASP A 580 -24.50 -0.85 7.72
CA ASP A 580 -25.56 0.09 8.12
C ASP A 580 -25.68 0.27 9.65
N GLU A 581 -24.56 0.18 10.36
CA GLU A 581 -24.47 0.37 11.82
C GLU A 581 -23.53 1.53 12.16
N PRO A 582 -23.70 2.18 13.34
CA PRO A 582 -22.65 2.99 13.93
C PRO A 582 -21.38 2.16 14.16
N ILE A 583 -20.22 2.68 13.76
CA ILE A 583 -18.94 1.98 13.89
C ILE A 583 -17.88 2.85 14.56
N GLN A 584 -17.09 2.20 15.40
CA GLN A 584 -15.88 2.78 15.99
C GLN A 584 -14.68 2.10 15.35
N ILE A 585 -13.81 2.90 14.72
CA ILE A 585 -12.63 2.42 14.02
C ILE A 585 -11.39 2.87 14.78
N SER A 586 -10.47 1.93 14.98
CA SER A 586 -9.13 2.15 15.52
C SER A 586 -8.08 1.62 14.54
N ASN A 587 -6.81 1.70 14.91
CA ASN A 587 -5.69 1.29 14.05
C ASN A 587 -5.59 -0.24 13.86
N ASN A 588 -6.17 -1.03 14.77
CA ASN A 588 -6.08 -2.49 14.81
C ASN A 588 -7.39 -3.19 15.19
N TYR A 589 -8.49 -2.44 15.26
CA TYR A 589 -9.82 -3.02 15.41
C TYR A 589 -10.92 -2.11 14.86
N ILE A 590 -12.05 -2.73 14.52
CA ILE A 590 -13.34 -2.06 14.32
C ILE A 590 -14.37 -2.68 15.27
N MET A 591 -15.26 -1.85 15.80
CA MET A 591 -16.31 -2.23 16.74
C MET A 591 -17.67 -1.69 16.29
N SER A 592 -18.72 -2.50 16.46
CA SER A 592 -20.13 -2.08 16.38
C SER A 592 -20.96 -2.70 17.50
N ARG A 593 -22.16 -2.17 17.70
CA ARG A 593 -23.19 -2.77 18.54
C ARG A 593 -24.43 -3.02 17.70
N LYS A 594 -24.82 -4.29 17.58
CA LYS A 594 -25.96 -4.71 16.75
C LYS A 594 -26.77 -5.75 17.49
N ASP A 595 -28.09 -5.59 17.50
CA ASP A 595 -29.05 -6.50 18.16
C ASP A 595 -28.69 -6.81 19.64
N GLY A 596 -28.16 -5.82 20.36
CA GLY A 596 -27.72 -5.98 21.77
C GLY A 596 -26.39 -6.71 21.97
N ASN A 597 -25.72 -7.11 20.89
CA ASN A 597 -24.42 -7.79 20.92
C ASN A 597 -23.28 -6.82 20.58
N TYR A 598 -22.09 -7.14 21.09
CA TYR A 598 -20.86 -6.43 20.75
C TYR A 598 -20.13 -7.19 19.64
N HIS A 599 -19.76 -6.49 18.58
CA HIS A 599 -19.05 -7.06 17.44
C HIS A 599 -17.69 -6.39 17.27
N PHE A 600 -16.65 -7.20 17.08
CA PHE A 600 -15.29 -6.73 16.81
C PHE A 600 -14.70 -7.46 15.60
N ILE A 601 -13.93 -6.75 14.79
CA ILE A 601 -12.91 -7.36 13.94
C ILE A 601 -11.57 -6.83 14.42
N LEU A 602 -10.72 -7.71 14.91
CA LEU A 602 -9.34 -7.45 15.30
C LEU A 602 -8.40 -7.87 14.17
N PHE A 603 -7.41 -7.06 13.87
CA PHE A 603 -6.46 -7.31 12.79
C PHE A 603 -5.09 -6.70 13.14
N ASN A 604 -4.02 -7.23 12.58
CA ASN A 604 -2.69 -6.62 12.75
C ASN A 604 -2.69 -5.22 12.15
N LYS A 605 -1.93 -4.28 12.72
CA LYS A 605 -1.78 -2.98 12.06
C LYS A 605 -1.13 -3.25 10.70
N ILE A 606 -1.57 -2.56 9.64
CA ILE A 606 -0.94 -2.71 8.30
C ILE A 606 0.59 -2.48 8.38
N ASN A 607 1.01 -1.66 9.35
CA ASN A 607 2.40 -1.30 9.61
C ASN A 607 3.23 -2.42 10.29
N ASP A 608 2.59 -3.49 10.78
CA ASP A 608 3.24 -4.62 11.47
C ASP A 608 3.62 -5.77 10.49
N ARG A 609 3.49 -5.54 9.17
CA ARG A 609 3.71 -6.51 8.05
C ARG A 609 5.04 -7.27 8.09
N TYR A 610 6.06 -6.74 8.78
CA TYR A 610 7.42 -7.31 8.84
C TYR A 610 7.84 -7.79 10.23
N LEU A 611 6.91 -7.79 11.19
CA LEU A 611 7.12 -8.32 12.54
C LEU A 611 6.58 -9.77 12.57
N SER A 612 7.39 -10.74 12.12
CA SER A 612 6.97 -12.16 12.03
C SER A 612 6.68 -12.81 13.40
N ASP A 613 7.26 -12.28 14.47
CA ASP A 613 7.28 -12.93 15.79
C ASP A 613 6.47 -12.20 16.87
N THR A 614 5.83 -11.07 16.54
CA THR A 614 5.07 -10.27 17.52
C THR A 614 3.63 -10.75 17.62
N HIS A 615 3.20 -11.09 18.83
CA HIS A 615 1.80 -11.38 19.14
C HIS A 615 1.15 -10.10 19.68
N LEU A 616 -0.03 -9.75 19.17
CA LEU A 616 -0.84 -8.66 19.73
C LEU A 616 -1.80 -9.24 20.78
N GLU A 617 -1.74 -8.75 22.01
CA GLU A 617 -2.69 -9.07 23.07
C GLU A 617 -3.77 -7.98 23.14
N PHE A 618 -5.03 -8.36 23.03
CA PHE A 618 -6.17 -7.50 23.26
C PHE A 618 -6.81 -7.84 24.61
N ILE A 619 -7.03 -6.83 25.45
CA ILE A 619 -7.69 -6.97 26.75
C ILE A 619 -8.99 -6.17 26.70
N LEU A 620 -10.12 -6.87 26.59
CA LEU A 620 -11.45 -6.28 26.55
C LEU A 620 -12.02 -6.20 27.98
N LYS A 621 -11.96 -5.00 28.55
CA LYS A 621 -12.61 -4.67 29.82
C LYS A 621 -14.11 -4.55 29.61
N ASN A 622 -14.89 -5.05 30.56
CA ASN A 622 -16.33 -5.14 30.44
C ASN A 622 -17.03 -5.19 31.81
N ASN A 623 -18.34 -4.93 31.80
CA ASN A 623 -19.22 -5.09 32.95
C ASN A 623 -20.24 -6.24 32.74
N LEU A 624 -19.85 -7.28 32.02
CA LEU A 624 -20.74 -8.39 31.66
C LEU A 624 -20.91 -9.37 32.81
N LYS A 625 -22.07 -10.03 32.85
CA LYS A 625 -22.34 -11.10 33.80
C LYS A 625 -21.73 -12.42 33.35
N ALA A 626 -21.49 -13.31 34.30
CA ALA A 626 -21.19 -14.71 34.05
C ALA A 626 -22.24 -15.34 33.12
N ASN A 627 -21.79 -16.32 32.33
CA ASN A 627 -22.53 -16.99 31.26
C ASN A 627 -22.85 -16.14 30.02
N SER A 628 -22.28 -14.94 29.88
CA SER A 628 -22.29 -14.24 28.59
C SER A 628 -21.49 -15.05 27.56
N LEU A 629 -22.04 -15.20 26.35
CA LEU A 629 -21.45 -16.03 25.29
C LEU A 629 -20.47 -15.23 24.44
N ILE A 630 -19.29 -15.78 24.24
CA ILE A 630 -18.25 -15.23 23.37
C ILE A 630 -18.04 -16.20 22.22
N THR A 631 -18.15 -15.71 21.00
CA THR A 631 -17.80 -16.44 19.78
C THR A 631 -16.62 -15.76 19.11
N VAL A 632 -15.56 -16.51 18.82
CA VAL A 632 -14.35 -16.02 18.14
C VAL A 632 -14.19 -16.81 16.83
N GLN A 633 -14.05 -16.10 15.72
CA GLN A 633 -13.72 -16.68 14.41
C GLN A 633 -12.33 -16.20 13.99
N THR A 634 -11.41 -17.13 13.73
CA THR A 634 -10.01 -16.84 13.37
C THR A 634 -9.77 -17.18 11.90
N LEU A 635 -9.34 -16.17 11.14
CA LEU A 635 -8.89 -16.28 9.74
C LEU A 635 -7.38 -16.02 9.69
N ASN A 636 -6.63 -16.95 9.09
CA ASN A 636 -5.18 -16.86 8.90
C ASN A 636 -4.73 -17.83 7.79
N ASN A 637 -3.43 -18.04 7.66
CA ASN A 637 -2.84 -18.96 6.68
C ASN A 637 -3.14 -20.45 6.93
N GLU A 638 -3.59 -20.81 8.14
CA GLU A 638 -3.98 -22.18 8.53
C GLU A 638 -5.51 -22.40 8.48
N HIS A 639 -6.30 -21.32 8.50
CA HIS A 639 -7.76 -21.35 8.65
C HIS A 639 -8.44 -20.35 7.72
N GLY A 640 -9.28 -20.83 6.79
CA GLY A 640 -10.00 -19.99 5.82
C GLY A 640 -9.18 -19.58 4.60
N THR A 641 -8.09 -20.31 4.32
CA THR A 641 -7.38 -20.30 3.05
C THR A 641 -6.81 -21.70 2.78
N ILE A 642 -7.19 -22.33 1.66
CA ILE A 642 -6.63 -23.65 1.28
C ILE A 642 -5.40 -23.54 0.37
N ASP A 643 -5.06 -22.35 -0.12
CA ASP A 643 -3.95 -22.15 -1.06
C ASP A 643 -2.59 -22.61 -0.50
N ASN A 644 -2.43 -22.60 0.83
CA ASN A 644 -1.24 -23.10 1.52
C ASN A 644 -1.22 -24.64 1.69
N LEU A 645 -2.37 -25.30 1.54
CA LEU A 645 -2.50 -26.75 1.55
C LEU A 645 -2.22 -27.36 0.16
N LEU A 646 -2.30 -26.54 -0.89
CA LEU A 646 -2.07 -26.96 -2.26
C LEU A 646 -0.57 -27.00 -2.59
N PRO A 647 -0.09 -27.98 -3.38
CA PRO A 647 1.30 -28.04 -3.82
C PRO A 647 1.70 -26.83 -4.68
N GLN A 648 2.95 -26.37 -4.54
CA GLN A 648 3.44 -25.18 -5.25
C GLN A 648 3.44 -25.32 -6.80
N ASN A 649 3.53 -26.54 -7.34
CA ASN A 649 3.44 -26.81 -8.78
C ASN A 649 1.98 -27.12 -9.21
N ARG A 650 1.16 -26.07 -9.40
CA ARG A 650 -0.27 -26.19 -9.73
C ARG A 650 -0.57 -26.74 -11.14
N GLN A 651 0.36 -26.63 -12.08
CA GLN A 651 0.14 -26.95 -13.51
C GLN A 651 -0.12 -28.44 -13.85
N GLN A 652 -0.06 -29.35 -12.86
CA GLN A 652 -0.24 -30.80 -13.07
C GLN A 652 -1.22 -31.47 -12.09
N LEU A 653 -1.91 -30.71 -11.23
CA LEU A 653 -2.86 -31.31 -10.27
C LEU A 653 -4.24 -31.47 -10.90
N PHE A 654 -4.61 -32.72 -11.16
CA PHE A 654 -6.01 -33.09 -11.29
C PHE A 654 -6.58 -33.30 -9.88
N LEU A 655 -7.41 -32.38 -9.41
CA LEU A 655 -8.21 -32.54 -8.20
C LEU A 655 -9.60 -33.00 -8.64
N ASP A 656 -10.03 -34.17 -8.17
CA ASP A 656 -11.41 -34.60 -8.39
C ASP A 656 -12.39 -33.80 -7.52
N LYS A 657 -13.69 -33.92 -7.81
CA LYS A 657 -14.73 -33.17 -7.12
C LYS A 657 -14.77 -33.49 -5.62
N GLU A 658 -14.53 -34.74 -5.23
CA GLU A 658 -14.56 -35.14 -3.82
C GLU A 658 -13.41 -34.50 -3.04
N MET A 659 -12.21 -34.42 -3.62
CA MET A 659 -11.07 -33.71 -3.04
C MET A 659 -11.32 -32.21 -2.91
N ILE A 660 -11.91 -31.56 -3.93
CA ILE A 660 -12.27 -30.13 -3.87
C ILE A 660 -13.31 -29.89 -2.76
N GLU A 661 -14.33 -30.74 -2.64
CA GLU A 661 -15.32 -30.65 -1.56
C GLU A 661 -14.69 -30.86 -0.17
N GLN A 662 -13.73 -31.78 -0.04
CA GLN A 662 -12.99 -31.97 1.22
C GLN A 662 -12.13 -30.76 1.57
N LEU A 663 -11.45 -30.17 0.59
CA LEU A 663 -10.69 -28.94 0.76
C LEU A 663 -11.62 -27.79 1.17
N ASP A 664 -12.76 -27.64 0.52
CA ASP A 664 -13.73 -26.57 0.83
C ASP A 664 -14.25 -26.67 2.27
N ARG A 665 -14.52 -27.89 2.77
CA ARG A 665 -14.91 -28.10 4.17
C ARG A 665 -13.85 -27.62 5.18
N SER A 666 -12.58 -27.61 4.78
CA SER A 666 -11.48 -27.07 5.59
C SER A 666 -11.27 -25.56 5.38
N ASN A 667 -11.87 -24.97 4.35
CA ASN A 667 -11.72 -23.58 3.95
C ASN A 667 -12.65 -22.61 4.72
N HIS A 668 -12.65 -22.72 6.04
CA HIS A 668 -13.45 -21.86 6.90
C HIS A 668 -12.62 -21.31 8.07
N PRO A 669 -12.90 -20.06 8.52
CA PRO A 669 -12.32 -19.54 9.75
C PRO A 669 -12.60 -20.46 10.94
N LYS A 670 -11.59 -20.70 11.77
CA LYS A 670 -11.73 -21.52 12.98
C LYS A 670 -12.68 -20.83 13.95
N THR A 671 -13.77 -21.48 14.33
CA THR A 671 -14.76 -20.94 15.26
C THR A 671 -14.58 -21.55 16.65
N GLU A 672 -14.47 -20.70 17.67
CA GLU A 672 -14.36 -21.06 19.07
C GLU A 672 -15.51 -20.41 19.86
N LEU A 673 -16.13 -21.16 20.77
CA LEU A 673 -17.18 -20.67 21.66
C LEU A 673 -16.75 -20.82 23.11
N SER A 674 -16.96 -19.79 23.91
CA SER A 674 -16.70 -19.79 25.34
C SER A 674 -17.75 -19.00 26.11
N LEU A 675 -17.87 -19.30 27.40
CA LEU A 675 -18.71 -18.56 28.34
C LEU A 675 -17.82 -17.81 29.33
N LEU A 676 -18.23 -16.61 29.71
CA LEU A 676 -17.62 -15.88 30.82
C LEU A 676 -17.86 -16.63 32.15
N GLU A 677 -16.78 -16.94 32.87
CA GLU A 677 -16.85 -17.70 34.13
C GLU A 677 -17.24 -16.81 35.32
N LEU A 678 -16.74 -15.57 35.34
CA LEU A 678 -16.94 -14.61 36.43
C LEU A 678 -17.51 -13.30 35.89
N ASP A 679 -18.26 -12.60 36.75
CA ASP A 679 -18.75 -11.25 36.47
C ASP A 679 -17.56 -10.28 36.26
N ASN A 680 -17.66 -9.42 35.25
CA ASN A 680 -16.68 -8.38 34.90
C ASN A 680 -15.25 -8.91 34.63
N GLN A 681 -15.11 -10.18 34.24
CA GLN A 681 -13.81 -10.75 33.90
C GLN A 681 -13.31 -10.21 32.56
N ASP A 682 -12.09 -9.67 32.54
CA ASP A 682 -11.43 -9.20 31.32
C ASP A 682 -11.30 -10.34 30.29
N ILE A 683 -11.70 -10.07 29.04
CA ILE A 683 -11.57 -11.03 27.94
C ILE A 683 -10.22 -10.78 27.26
N LYS A 684 -9.36 -11.79 27.26
CA LYS A 684 -8.03 -11.71 26.63
C LYS A 684 -8.03 -12.44 25.30
N ILE A 685 -7.60 -11.77 24.24
CA ILE A 685 -7.50 -12.33 22.89
C ILE A 685 -6.10 -12.09 22.37
N ILE A 686 -5.45 -13.15 21.91
CA ILE A 686 -4.13 -13.07 21.26
C ILE A 686 -4.35 -13.14 19.74
N LEU A 687 -3.70 -12.25 19.02
CA LEU A 687 -3.66 -12.20 17.56
C LEU A 687 -2.22 -12.46 17.09
N LYS A 688 -2.04 -13.49 16.26
CA LYS A 688 -0.75 -13.82 15.64
C LYS A 688 -0.43 -12.88 14.47
N HIS A 689 0.73 -13.06 13.85
CA HIS A 689 1.08 -12.41 12.59
C HIS A 689 0.11 -12.82 11.47
N ASP A 690 -0.29 -11.86 10.64
CA ASP A 690 -1.22 -12.02 9.50
C ASP A 690 -2.48 -12.83 9.87
N GLU A 691 -3.14 -12.41 10.94
CA GLU A 691 -4.33 -13.05 11.50
C GLU A 691 -5.44 -12.01 11.69
N VAL A 692 -6.67 -12.42 11.41
CA VAL A 692 -7.88 -11.61 11.64
C VAL A 692 -8.82 -12.39 12.52
N LYS A 693 -9.33 -11.74 13.57
CA LYS A 693 -10.32 -12.34 14.47
C LYS A 693 -11.59 -11.53 14.48
N TYR A 694 -12.69 -12.18 14.13
CA TYR A 694 -14.02 -11.65 14.41
C TYR A 694 -14.51 -12.15 15.77
N ILE A 695 -15.03 -11.25 16.59
CA ILE A 695 -15.54 -11.56 17.92
C ILE A 695 -16.98 -11.07 18.02
N CYS A 696 -17.87 -11.95 18.47
CA CYS A 696 -19.23 -11.61 18.85
C CYS A 696 -19.43 -11.94 20.33
N ILE A 697 -19.76 -10.92 21.13
CA ILE A 697 -20.07 -11.07 22.55
C ILE A 697 -21.56 -10.85 22.72
N LYS A 698 -22.25 -11.87 23.23
CA LYS A 698 -23.69 -11.84 23.53
C LYS A 698 -23.87 -11.78 25.05
N PRO A 699 -24.27 -10.63 25.60
CA PRO A 699 -24.58 -10.51 27.02
C PRO A 699 -25.70 -11.46 27.44
N ASN A 700 -25.62 -11.96 28.69
CA ASN A 700 -26.65 -12.80 29.31
C ASN A 700 -27.83 -11.99 29.86
#